data_AF-A0A0G1Y3B2-F1
#
_entry.id   AF-A0A0G1Y3B2-F1
#
_cell.length_a   1.000
_cell.length_b   1.000
_cell.length_c   1.000
_cell.angle_alpha   90.00
_cell.angle_beta   90.00
_cell.angle_gamma   90.00
#
_symmetry.space_group_name_H-M   'P 1'
#
loop_
_entity.id
_entity.type
_entity.pdbx_description
1 polymer ?
#
loop_
_entity_poly.entity_id
_entity_poly.type
_entity_poly.pdbx_seq_one_letter_code
_entity_poly.pdbx_strand_id
1 'polypeptide(L)'
;MEKHFLQNYDVHRKPEAIKAVKKKERLAGEQNLVRDYDERITAYIERLGKIFLDPGRKDKEKNEKTRRRNLEILKPTIYKNTLVKKEDFPESYFEHQKLEFKNRGMGDVKFSAQDKQQEIARVQEAQKKSLDVWIDHLSSDDSHYPDDIKYFAVQGILRTGSFDKDNYRFSKRTEATTAPFYQIDHEVLSMVMGALEAVHYHGDTTHYHRELLDLIEQNKDFGSMYAEAMRHLDKESGKDKALEITDGKWRVFKQGSDPQELVNAFAGKRAYLCLGNIGDASGYLSRGDVQVYFSNNRAGVPVWPRVAIAVEPDSGAYEMRGTYNANEDIDPEISQTDIIKNRLVTVPNGQSFAKKDADMKLVTKLYQKCFKVDKNTKEKTYLNPTLTKEELQFLYEINALIEGFGYESRDPRIAELRDARDTNADLSILFDCAPENIARAVSEISEHTKAYIGTLEPGIFDALPVTVEHIYTKFPKERVKFRHIELGTGITDGPTFQKAIEAQGMKIYRPGAEMLKNPDFKVVGERVNAELVEVSVRSLGFETATRYDNICERAKELGLAVCPAEVGPQLRLQYKDQPLDEYLIVAMNAINDSGGRPGVFSMGAEGDGLWLGAAYGRPGDEWAPEDRFVFLRPRKN
;
A
#
# COMPACT_ATOMS: atom_id res chain seq x y z
N MET A 1 26.11 -4.55 -50.91
CA MET A 1 25.95 -5.00 -49.53
C MET A 1 24.80 -4.24 -48.93
N GLU A 2 23.87 -4.95 -48.32
CA GLU A 2 22.86 -4.32 -47.46
C GLU A 2 23.59 -3.68 -46.28
N LYS A 3 23.20 -2.46 -45.89
CA LYS A 3 23.87 -1.74 -44.80
C LYS A 3 23.65 -2.49 -43.50
N HIS A 4 24.68 -2.60 -42.66
CA HIS A 4 24.54 -3.18 -41.33
C HIS A 4 23.48 -2.42 -40.54
N PHE A 5 22.50 -3.13 -39.96
CA PHE A 5 21.33 -2.50 -39.32
C PHE A 5 21.70 -1.53 -38.16
N LEU A 6 22.82 -1.78 -37.47
CA LEU A 6 23.35 -0.90 -36.43
C LEU A 6 23.79 0.49 -36.93
N GLN A 7 23.88 0.70 -38.26
CA GLN A 7 24.02 2.04 -38.82
C GLN A 7 22.83 2.94 -38.45
N ASN A 8 21.61 2.39 -38.40
CA ASN A 8 20.39 3.13 -38.06
C ASN A 8 20.36 3.60 -36.60
N TYR A 9 21.29 3.10 -35.79
CA TYR A 9 21.46 3.46 -34.38
C TYR A 9 22.81 4.15 -34.10
N ASP A 10 23.43 4.71 -35.15
CA ASP A 10 24.67 5.51 -35.10
C ASP A 10 25.89 4.80 -34.48
N VAL A 11 25.91 3.45 -34.46
CA VAL A 11 27.03 2.70 -33.85
C VAL A 11 28.35 2.98 -34.57
N HIS A 12 28.32 3.15 -35.89
CA HIS A 12 29.47 3.52 -36.73
C HIS A 12 30.09 4.90 -36.37
N ARG A 13 29.39 5.75 -35.60
CA ARG A 13 29.88 7.06 -35.16
C ARG A 13 30.53 7.04 -33.79
N LYS A 14 30.36 5.95 -33.02
CA LYS A 14 30.93 5.83 -31.67
C LYS A 14 32.46 5.89 -31.71
N PRO A 15 33.11 6.66 -30.81
CA PRO A 15 34.57 6.70 -30.73
C PRO A 15 35.22 5.32 -30.59
N GLU A 16 34.55 4.39 -29.90
CA GLU A 16 34.98 3.02 -29.69
C GLU A 16 35.00 2.21 -30.98
N ALA A 17 34.05 2.46 -31.89
CA ALA A 17 33.97 1.80 -33.18
C ALA A 17 35.05 2.31 -34.13
N ILE A 18 35.27 3.62 -34.17
CA ILE A 18 36.37 4.24 -34.91
C ILE A 18 37.73 3.73 -34.40
N LYS A 19 37.89 3.59 -33.07
CA LYS A 19 39.12 3.01 -32.48
C LYS A 19 39.28 1.53 -32.82
N ALA A 20 38.19 0.76 -32.87
CA ALA A 20 38.23 -0.66 -33.20
C ALA A 20 38.74 -0.89 -34.63
N VAL A 21 38.17 -0.19 -35.61
CA VAL A 21 38.58 -0.35 -37.01
C VAL A 21 40.01 0.15 -37.26
N LYS A 22 40.45 1.25 -36.63
CA LYS A 22 41.86 1.69 -36.70
C LYS A 22 42.83 0.61 -36.19
N LYS A 23 42.44 -0.12 -35.14
CA LYS A 23 43.23 -1.23 -34.63
C LYS A 23 43.23 -2.40 -35.63
N LYS A 24 42.10 -2.68 -36.29
CA LYS A 24 41.98 -3.71 -37.34
C LYS A 24 42.87 -3.38 -38.54
N GLU A 25 42.78 -2.17 -39.10
CA GLU A 25 43.66 -1.69 -40.19
C GLU A 25 45.15 -1.89 -39.86
N ARG A 26 45.57 -1.47 -38.66
CA ARG A 26 46.96 -1.60 -38.22
C ARG A 26 47.43 -3.05 -38.12
N LEU A 27 46.55 -3.97 -37.72
CA LEU A 27 46.89 -5.39 -37.53
C LEU A 27 46.82 -6.19 -38.83
N ALA A 28 45.89 -5.85 -39.72
CA ALA A 28 45.67 -6.55 -41.00
C ALA A 28 46.52 -5.99 -42.16
N GLY A 29 47.08 -4.77 -42.01
CA GLY A 29 47.81 -4.10 -43.09
C GLY A 29 46.92 -3.51 -44.18
N GLU A 30 45.62 -3.40 -43.93
CA GLU A 30 44.61 -2.87 -44.85
C GLU A 30 44.46 -1.34 -44.70
N GLN A 31 44.19 -0.63 -45.79
CA GLN A 31 44.00 0.82 -45.81
C GLN A 31 42.55 1.20 -46.15
N ASN A 32 42.06 2.30 -45.57
CA ASN A 32 40.75 2.92 -45.80
C ASN A 32 39.52 2.20 -45.20
N LEU A 33 39.68 1.15 -44.40
CA LEU A 33 38.56 0.53 -43.66
C LEU A 33 37.88 1.52 -42.71
N VAL A 34 38.62 2.51 -42.18
CA VAL A 34 38.02 3.56 -41.33
C VAL A 34 36.95 4.35 -42.06
N ARG A 35 36.96 4.42 -43.41
CA ARG A 35 35.92 5.15 -44.15
C ARG A 35 34.64 4.33 -44.34
N ASP A 36 34.71 3.02 -44.17
CA ASP A 36 33.58 2.11 -44.29
C ASP A 36 32.82 2.02 -42.95
N TYR A 37 31.52 2.32 -42.97
CA TYR A 37 30.68 2.31 -41.78
C TYR A 37 30.31 0.92 -41.31
N ASP A 38 30.21 -0.05 -42.22
CA ASP A 38 29.95 -1.45 -41.87
C ASP A 38 31.20 -2.03 -41.20
N GLU A 39 32.39 -1.78 -41.75
CA GLU A 39 33.65 -2.23 -41.14
C GLU A 39 33.91 -1.62 -39.75
N ARG A 40 33.48 -0.37 -39.51
CA ARG A 40 33.51 0.23 -38.16
C ARG A 40 32.67 -0.57 -37.18
N ILE A 41 31.47 -0.97 -37.58
CA ILE A 41 30.55 -1.72 -36.73
C ILE A 41 31.09 -3.14 -36.54
N THR A 42 31.42 -3.85 -37.61
CA THR A 42 31.96 -5.22 -37.55
C THR A 42 33.18 -5.30 -36.65
N ALA A 43 34.18 -4.43 -36.86
CA ALA A 43 35.39 -4.43 -36.03
C ALA A 43 35.10 -4.14 -34.55
N TYR A 44 34.06 -3.35 -34.27
CA TYR A 44 33.63 -3.05 -32.91
C TYR A 44 32.91 -4.22 -32.25
N ILE A 45 31.93 -4.81 -32.95
CA ILE A 45 31.16 -5.96 -32.47
C ILE A 45 32.07 -7.16 -32.26
N GLU A 46 32.94 -7.51 -33.21
CA GLU A 46 33.93 -8.59 -33.03
C GLU A 46 34.84 -8.36 -31.82
N ARG A 47 35.24 -7.11 -31.58
CA ARG A 47 36.04 -6.76 -30.40
C ARG A 47 35.27 -7.01 -29.12
N LEU A 48 33.98 -6.67 -29.09
CA LEU A 48 33.11 -6.93 -27.95
C LEU A 48 32.85 -8.44 -27.79
N GLY A 49 32.58 -9.17 -28.87
CA GLY A 49 32.42 -10.62 -28.87
C GLY A 49 33.61 -11.33 -28.25
N LYS A 50 34.85 -10.94 -28.61
CA LYS A 50 36.09 -11.48 -28.02
C LYS A 50 36.28 -11.18 -26.53
N ILE A 51 35.55 -10.23 -25.99
CA ILE A 51 35.65 -9.83 -24.58
C ILE A 51 34.53 -10.48 -23.78
N PHE A 52 33.29 -10.34 -24.27
CA PHE A 52 32.06 -10.62 -23.54
C PHE A 52 31.48 -12.01 -23.88
N LEU A 53 31.77 -12.60 -25.04
CA LEU A 53 31.04 -13.77 -25.54
C LEU A 53 31.96 -14.98 -25.74
N ASP A 54 32.93 -14.87 -26.66
CA ASP A 54 33.91 -15.92 -26.94
C ASP A 54 35.34 -15.36 -27.00
N PRO A 55 36.12 -15.49 -25.90
CA PRO A 55 37.53 -15.11 -25.86
C PRO A 55 38.45 -15.89 -26.82
N GLY A 56 37.97 -16.90 -27.53
CA GLY A 56 38.71 -17.66 -28.54
C GLY A 56 39.66 -18.70 -27.95
N ARG A 57 39.37 -19.23 -26.75
CA ARG A 57 40.12 -20.37 -26.18
C ARG A 57 39.53 -21.68 -26.69
N LYS A 58 40.40 -22.56 -27.20
CA LYS A 58 40.03 -23.89 -27.70
C LYS A 58 39.38 -24.80 -26.66
N ASP A 59 39.71 -24.58 -25.39
CA ASP A 59 39.19 -25.35 -24.26
C ASP A 59 38.01 -24.61 -23.63
N LYS A 60 36.85 -25.26 -23.55
CA LYS A 60 35.58 -24.64 -23.15
C LYS A 60 35.64 -24.07 -21.73
N GLU A 61 36.25 -24.79 -20.79
CA GLU A 61 36.37 -24.36 -19.40
C GLU A 61 37.32 -23.16 -19.26
N LYS A 62 38.47 -23.18 -19.93
CA LYS A 62 39.40 -22.04 -19.96
C LYS A 62 38.78 -20.83 -20.69
N ASN A 63 37.94 -21.06 -21.68
CA ASN A 63 37.21 -20.00 -22.38
C ASN A 63 36.25 -19.30 -21.42
N GLU A 64 35.40 -20.08 -20.76
CA GLU A 64 34.44 -19.60 -19.76
C GLU A 64 35.13 -18.86 -18.61
N LYS A 65 36.22 -19.42 -18.07
CA LYS A 65 37.02 -18.75 -17.03
C LYS A 65 37.60 -17.42 -17.51
N THR A 66 38.04 -17.35 -18.77
CA THR A 66 38.56 -16.10 -19.36
C THR A 66 37.44 -15.09 -19.54
N ARG A 67 36.27 -15.51 -20.05
CA ARG A 67 35.08 -14.67 -20.22
C ARG A 67 34.65 -14.08 -18.89
N ARG A 68 34.44 -14.91 -17.88
CA ARG A 68 34.06 -14.47 -16.52
C ARG A 68 35.03 -13.45 -15.96
N ARG A 69 36.34 -13.70 -16.07
CA ARG A 69 37.37 -12.75 -15.64
C ARG A 69 37.28 -11.41 -16.40
N ASN A 70 37.04 -11.44 -17.71
CA ASN A 70 36.88 -10.21 -18.50
C ASN A 70 35.63 -9.43 -18.05
N LEU A 71 34.52 -10.12 -17.79
CA LEU A 71 33.28 -9.52 -17.27
C LEU A 71 33.52 -8.86 -15.90
N GLU A 72 34.14 -9.57 -14.96
CA GLU A 72 34.47 -9.05 -13.61
C GLU A 72 35.33 -7.79 -13.66
N ILE A 73 36.27 -7.70 -14.61
CA ILE A 73 37.12 -6.52 -14.78
C ILE A 73 36.32 -5.33 -15.37
N LEU A 74 35.34 -5.59 -16.24
CA LEU A 74 34.62 -4.54 -16.97
C LEU A 74 33.36 -4.05 -16.26
N LYS A 75 32.69 -4.92 -15.51
CA LYS A 75 31.50 -4.62 -14.70
C LYS A 75 31.65 -3.32 -13.89
N PRO A 76 32.75 -3.07 -13.14
CA PRO A 76 32.95 -1.80 -12.42
C PRO A 76 32.92 -0.54 -13.32
N THR A 77 33.47 -0.64 -14.54
CA THR A 77 33.45 0.47 -15.51
C THR A 77 32.05 0.68 -16.07
N ILE A 78 31.31 -0.40 -16.31
CA ILE A 78 29.91 -0.32 -16.76
C ILE A 78 29.09 0.37 -15.68
N TYR A 79 29.16 -0.10 -14.43
CA TYR A 79 28.39 0.47 -13.31
C TYR A 79 28.63 1.97 -13.13
N LYS A 80 29.89 2.40 -13.19
CA LYS A 80 30.26 3.81 -13.07
C LYS A 80 29.55 4.71 -14.09
N ASN A 81 29.22 4.17 -15.26
CA ASN A 81 28.61 4.90 -16.37
C ASN A 81 27.08 4.71 -16.46
N THR A 82 26.50 3.77 -15.72
CA THR A 82 25.09 3.37 -15.89
C THR A 82 24.24 3.47 -14.63
N LEU A 83 24.84 3.40 -13.44
CA LEU A 83 24.11 3.48 -12.17
C LEU A 83 23.91 4.93 -11.74
N VAL A 84 22.84 5.19 -10.99
CA VAL A 84 22.61 6.49 -10.36
C VAL A 84 23.77 6.84 -9.44
N LYS A 85 24.29 8.05 -9.55
CA LYS A 85 25.35 8.53 -8.67
C LYS A 85 24.77 9.21 -7.44
N LYS A 86 25.57 9.33 -6.39
CA LYS A 86 25.11 9.93 -5.12
C LYS A 86 24.72 11.40 -5.32
N GLU A 87 25.46 12.12 -6.15
CA GLU A 87 25.27 13.51 -6.51
C GLU A 87 24.01 13.77 -7.36
N ASP A 88 23.58 12.77 -8.14
CA ASP A 88 22.42 12.85 -9.04
C ASP A 88 21.16 12.24 -8.41
N PHE A 89 21.25 11.77 -7.16
CA PHE A 89 20.17 11.04 -6.50
C PHE A 89 19.02 12.00 -6.11
N PRO A 90 17.79 11.79 -6.60
CA PRO A 90 16.72 12.77 -6.45
C PRO A 90 16.14 12.78 -5.03
N GLU A 91 15.98 13.98 -4.45
CA GLU A 91 15.34 14.14 -3.13
C GLU A 91 13.88 13.67 -3.14
N SER A 92 13.20 13.78 -4.28
CA SER A 92 11.82 13.28 -4.48
C SER A 92 11.68 11.78 -4.22
N TYR A 93 12.75 10.99 -4.32
CA TYR A 93 12.74 9.58 -3.92
C TYR A 93 12.45 9.43 -2.42
N PHE A 94 13.09 10.22 -1.57
CA PHE A 94 12.89 10.13 -0.13
C PHE A 94 11.52 10.63 0.29
N GLU A 95 11.00 11.68 -0.36
CA GLU A 95 9.63 12.14 -0.14
C GLU A 95 8.60 11.06 -0.51
N HIS A 96 8.82 10.36 -1.63
CA HIS A 96 8.01 9.20 -2.00
C HIS A 96 8.09 8.08 -0.96
N GLN A 97 9.30 7.73 -0.48
CA GLN A 97 9.47 6.72 0.56
C GLN A 97 8.78 7.10 1.87
N LYS A 98 8.81 8.38 2.28
CA LYS A 98 8.06 8.85 3.47
C LYS A 98 6.55 8.65 3.29
N LEU A 99 6.03 8.99 2.11
CA LEU A 99 4.62 8.78 1.79
C LEU A 99 4.25 7.29 1.82
N GLU A 100 5.11 6.42 1.27
CA GLU A 100 4.97 4.96 1.34
C GLU A 100 4.92 4.46 2.79
N PHE A 101 5.84 4.90 3.66
CA PHE A 101 5.83 4.53 5.09
C PHE A 101 4.56 5.00 5.80
N LYS A 102 4.11 6.22 5.50
CA LYS A 102 2.86 6.77 6.03
C LYS A 102 1.65 5.94 5.57
N ASN A 103 1.59 5.60 4.28
CA ASN A 103 0.54 4.76 3.71
C ASN A 103 0.55 3.35 4.32
N ARG A 104 1.72 2.82 4.68
CA ARG A 104 1.90 1.55 5.40
C ARG A 104 1.53 1.62 6.90
N GLY A 105 0.98 2.74 7.37
CA GLY A 105 0.59 2.94 8.77
C GLY A 105 1.78 3.04 9.74
N MET A 106 3.00 3.25 9.23
CA MET A 106 4.21 3.35 10.05
C MET A 106 4.49 4.78 10.55
N GLY A 107 3.59 5.73 10.27
CA GLY A 107 3.68 7.14 10.69
C GLY A 107 4.65 7.98 9.85
N ASP A 108 4.90 9.21 10.30
CA ASP A 108 5.80 10.14 9.63
C ASP A 108 7.27 9.77 9.92
N VAL A 109 7.92 9.10 8.96
CA VAL A 109 9.33 8.72 9.03
C VAL A 109 10.23 9.88 8.62
N LYS A 110 11.31 10.11 9.37
CA LYS A 110 12.39 11.06 9.01
C LYS A 110 13.64 10.29 8.64
N PHE A 111 14.19 10.58 7.46
CA PHE A 111 15.48 10.03 7.03
C PHE A 111 16.63 10.92 7.51
N SER A 112 17.49 10.39 8.38
CA SER A 112 18.76 11.02 8.72
C SER A 112 19.73 10.96 7.54
N ALA A 113 20.85 11.70 7.62
CA ALA A 113 21.89 11.64 6.60
C ALA A 113 22.48 10.23 6.44
N GLN A 114 22.56 9.47 7.54
CA GLN A 114 23.02 8.09 7.54
C GLN A 114 22.00 7.16 6.86
N ASP A 115 20.71 7.34 7.15
CA ASP A 115 19.64 6.54 6.52
C ASP A 115 19.60 6.77 5.01
N LYS A 116 19.72 8.03 4.58
CA LYS A 116 19.83 8.36 3.15
C LYS A 116 21.01 7.67 2.49
N GLN A 117 22.17 7.66 3.14
CA GLN A 117 23.36 7.00 2.60
C GLN A 117 23.17 5.48 2.47
N GLN A 118 22.55 4.84 3.47
CA GLN A 118 22.25 3.41 3.41
C GLN A 118 21.24 3.09 2.31
N GLU A 119 20.20 3.91 2.15
CA GLU A 119 19.17 3.69 1.14
C GLU A 119 19.71 3.92 -0.29
N ILE A 120 20.56 4.94 -0.50
CA ILE A 120 21.26 5.13 -1.78
C ILE A 120 22.10 3.90 -2.12
N ALA A 121 22.84 3.35 -1.14
CA ALA A 121 23.62 2.14 -1.35
C ALA A 121 22.73 0.93 -1.69
N ARG A 122 21.57 0.79 -1.03
CA ARG A 122 20.58 -0.25 -1.34
C ARG A 122 20.08 -0.14 -2.78
N VAL A 123 19.72 1.06 -3.22
CA VAL A 123 19.24 1.33 -4.58
C VAL A 123 20.34 1.05 -5.61
N GLN A 124 21.56 1.52 -5.39
CA GLN A 124 22.69 1.26 -6.29
C GLN A 124 22.99 -0.23 -6.40
N GLU A 125 22.94 -0.98 -5.29
CA GLU A 125 23.14 -2.42 -5.30
C GLU A 125 22.01 -3.15 -6.05
N ALA A 126 20.76 -2.70 -5.93
CA ALA A 126 19.64 -3.23 -6.71
C ALA A 126 19.80 -2.98 -8.21
N GLN A 127 20.23 -1.78 -8.62
CA GLN A 127 20.53 -1.48 -10.02
C GLN A 127 21.71 -2.31 -10.54
N LYS A 128 22.77 -2.49 -9.73
CA LYS A 128 23.91 -3.33 -10.07
C LYS A 128 23.50 -4.78 -10.31
N LYS A 129 22.82 -5.39 -9.33
CA LYS A 129 22.37 -6.79 -9.42
C LYS A 129 21.43 -7.02 -10.60
N SER A 130 20.48 -6.12 -10.83
CA SER A 130 19.56 -6.23 -11.98
C SER A 130 20.28 -6.08 -13.32
N LEU A 131 21.33 -5.26 -13.41
CA LEU A 131 22.15 -5.17 -14.61
C LEU A 131 23.00 -6.42 -14.83
N ASP A 132 23.54 -6.99 -13.75
CA ASP A 132 24.34 -8.22 -13.82
C ASP A 132 23.53 -9.37 -14.41
N VAL A 133 22.25 -9.51 -14.06
CA VAL A 133 21.35 -10.51 -14.66
C VAL A 133 21.31 -10.39 -16.19
N TRP A 134 21.20 -9.17 -16.73
CA TRP A 134 21.23 -8.94 -18.18
C TRP A 134 22.58 -9.23 -18.81
N ILE A 135 23.67 -8.75 -18.21
CA ILE A 135 25.02 -8.98 -18.73
C ILE A 135 25.31 -10.48 -18.74
N ASP A 136 25.06 -11.16 -17.65
CA ASP A 136 25.38 -12.58 -17.47
C ASP A 136 24.51 -13.45 -18.38
N HIS A 137 23.21 -13.13 -18.55
CA HIS A 137 22.34 -13.86 -19.48
C HIS A 137 22.79 -13.69 -20.94
N LEU A 138 22.99 -12.45 -21.41
CA LEU A 138 23.34 -12.20 -22.81
C LEU A 138 24.78 -12.60 -23.16
N SER A 139 25.63 -12.78 -22.15
CA SER A 139 27.00 -13.29 -22.32
C SER A 139 27.16 -14.79 -22.12
N SER A 140 26.12 -15.47 -21.68
CA SER A 140 26.12 -16.92 -21.48
C SER A 140 26.16 -17.70 -22.79
N ASP A 141 26.59 -18.96 -22.72
CA ASP A 141 26.54 -19.90 -23.85
C ASP A 141 25.09 -20.17 -24.31
N ASP A 142 24.10 -19.94 -23.44
CA ASP A 142 22.68 -20.19 -23.72
C ASP A 142 22.05 -19.11 -24.62
N SER A 143 22.72 -17.96 -24.77
CA SER A 143 22.32 -16.90 -25.69
C SER A 143 22.92 -17.17 -27.07
N HIS A 144 22.15 -17.78 -27.96
CA HIS A 144 22.60 -18.22 -29.29
C HIS A 144 22.57 -17.11 -30.37
N TYR A 145 22.07 -15.93 -30.01
CA TYR A 145 21.86 -14.84 -30.96
C TYR A 145 23.18 -14.18 -31.45
N PRO A 146 23.18 -13.58 -32.65
CA PRO A 146 24.28 -12.76 -33.15
C PRO A 146 24.75 -11.66 -32.19
N ASP A 147 26.06 -11.40 -32.17
CA ASP A 147 26.74 -10.47 -31.25
C ASP A 147 26.23 -9.02 -31.37
N ASP A 148 25.85 -8.60 -32.57
CA ASP A 148 25.30 -7.29 -32.87
C ASP A 148 23.85 -7.11 -32.38
N ILE A 149 23.03 -8.16 -32.43
CA ILE A 149 21.69 -8.18 -31.84
C ILE A 149 21.80 -8.17 -30.31
N LYS A 150 22.70 -8.97 -29.72
CA LYS A 150 22.99 -8.91 -28.27
C LYS A 150 23.43 -7.51 -27.84
N TYR A 151 24.31 -6.88 -28.63
CA TYR A 151 24.74 -5.51 -28.40
C TYR A 151 23.56 -4.53 -28.43
N PHE A 152 22.68 -4.64 -29.43
CA PHE A 152 21.48 -3.81 -29.54
C PHE A 152 20.58 -3.93 -28.30
N ALA A 153 20.32 -5.16 -27.83
CA ALA A 153 19.54 -5.42 -26.63
C ALA A 153 20.15 -4.78 -25.38
N VAL A 154 21.46 -4.96 -25.14
CA VAL A 154 22.15 -4.33 -24.00
C VAL A 154 22.04 -2.81 -24.06
N GLN A 155 22.29 -2.19 -25.22
CA GLN A 155 22.19 -0.74 -25.37
C GLN A 155 20.76 -0.23 -25.15
N GLY A 156 19.77 -1.03 -25.55
CA GLY A 156 18.35 -0.80 -25.28
C GLY A 156 18.04 -0.75 -23.79
N ILE A 157 18.37 -1.83 -23.08
CA ILE A 157 18.11 -1.97 -21.63
C ILE A 157 18.81 -0.87 -20.82
N LEU A 158 20.02 -0.48 -21.22
CA LEU A 158 20.74 0.62 -20.57
C LEU A 158 20.02 1.98 -20.69
N ARG A 159 19.08 2.13 -21.63
CA ARG A 159 18.31 3.36 -21.87
C ARG A 159 16.88 3.29 -21.32
N THR A 160 16.41 2.11 -20.92
CA THR A 160 15.06 1.93 -20.35
C THR A 160 15.06 2.15 -18.83
N GLY A 161 14.07 2.92 -18.38
CA GLY A 161 13.71 3.10 -16.97
C GLY A 161 12.60 2.13 -16.55
N SER A 162 11.68 2.61 -15.72
CA SER A 162 10.52 1.84 -15.25
C SER A 162 9.55 1.48 -16.38
N PHE A 163 8.89 0.33 -16.25
CA PHE A 163 7.84 -0.12 -17.16
C PHE A 163 6.46 0.33 -16.67
N ASP A 164 5.73 0.99 -17.55
CA ASP A 164 4.32 1.36 -17.38
C ASP A 164 3.46 0.22 -17.94
N LYS A 165 2.88 -0.57 -17.02
CA LYS A 165 2.12 -1.78 -17.32
C LYS A 165 0.80 -1.48 -18.04
N ASP A 166 0.19 -0.35 -17.75
CA ASP A 166 -1.13 -0.01 -18.29
C ASP A 166 -1.02 0.48 -19.74
N ASN A 167 0.07 1.20 -20.05
CA ASN A 167 0.31 1.75 -21.39
C ASN A 167 1.30 0.94 -22.22
N TYR A 168 1.86 -0.15 -21.69
CA TYR A 168 2.90 -0.98 -22.33
C TYR A 168 4.05 -0.14 -22.90
N ARG A 169 4.76 0.58 -22.04
CA ARG A 169 5.91 1.39 -22.45
C ARG A 169 6.96 1.53 -21.36
N PHE A 170 8.21 1.70 -21.76
CA PHE A 170 9.29 2.04 -20.84
C PHE A 170 9.49 3.55 -20.77
N SER A 171 9.70 4.08 -19.57
CA SER A 171 10.28 5.41 -19.42
C SER A 171 11.74 5.40 -19.86
N LYS A 172 12.32 6.57 -20.08
CA LYS A 172 13.75 6.69 -20.40
C LYS A 172 14.56 6.78 -19.11
N ARG A 173 15.72 6.12 -19.10
CA ARG A 173 16.71 6.25 -18.03
C ARG A 173 17.46 7.57 -18.18
N THR A 174 17.55 8.30 -17.07
CA THR A 174 18.31 9.54 -16.87
C THR A 174 19.34 9.32 -15.76
N GLU A 175 20.24 10.29 -15.55
CA GLU A 175 21.22 10.25 -14.46
C GLU A 175 20.59 10.15 -13.06
N ALA A 176 19.38 10.68 -12.89
CA ALA A 176 18.61 10.63 -11.64
C ALA A 176 17.69 9.40 -11.50
N THR A 177 17.72 8.45 -12.45
CA THR A 177 16.84 7.28 -12.39
C THR A 177 17.26 6.34 -11.26
N THR A 178 16.39 6.17 -10.27
CA THR A 178 16.60 5.26 -9.13
C THR A 178 16.11 3.84 -9.41
N ALA A 179 15.24 3.65 -10.40
CA ALA A 179 14.68 2.34 -10.72
C ALA A 179 15.77 1.32 -11.13
N PRO A 180 15.68 0.06 -10.66
CA PRO A 180 16.50 -1.05 -11.16
C PRO A 180 16.26 -1.31 -12.65
N PHE A 181 17.14 -2.08 -13.29
CA PHE A 181 16.89 -2.53 -14.67
C PHE A 181 15.74 -3.53 -14.65
N TYR A 182 14.88 -3.45 -15.66
CA TYR A 182 13.68 -4.29 -15.72
C TYR A 182 14.09 -5.77 -15.77
N GLN A 183 13.35 -6.64 -15.08
CA GLN A 183 13.65 -8.08 -15.04
C GLN A 183 13.61 -8.71 -16.44
N ILE A 184 14.42 -9.75 -16.68
CA ILE A 184 14.34 -10.50 -17.94
C ILE A 184 13.06 -11.34 -17.94
N ASP A 185 12.20 -11.06 -18.91
CA ASP A 185 11.24 -12.03 -19.42
C ASP A 185 11.88 -12.75 -20.61
N HIS A 186 12.22 -14.03 -20.42
CA HIS A 186 12.92 -14.83 -21.42
C HIS A 186 12.08 -15.12 -22.66
N GLU A 187 10.75 -15.21 -22.52
CA GLU A 187 9.84 -15.45 -23.65
C GLU A 187 9.74 -14.20 -24.53
N VAL A 188 9.54 -13.03 -23.89
CA VAL A 188 9.58 -11.72 -24.57
C VAL A 188 10.93 -11.50 -25.24
N LEU A 189 12.02 -11.77 -24.52
CA LEU A 189 13.38 -11.60 -25.06
C LEU A 189 13.60 -12.50 -26.26
N SER A 190 13.19 -13.77 -26.19
CA SER A 190 13.33 -14.71 -27.32
C SER A 190 12.52 -14.26 -28.52
N MET A 191 11.31 -13.72 -28.32
CA MET A 191 10.46 -13.22 -29.40
C MET A 191 11.10 -12.03 -30.10
N VAL A 192 11.61 -11.05 -29.34
CA VAL A 192 12.26 -9.85 -29.91
C VAL A 192 13.57 -10.20 -30.60
N MET A 193 14.43 -10.97 -29.95
CA MET A 193 15.75 -11.33 -30.48
C MET A 193 15.63 -12.20 -31.73
N GLY A 194 14.71 -13.19 -31.73
CA GLY A 194 14.43 -14.01 -32.90
C GLY A 194 13.84 -13.22 -34.06
N ALA A 195 12.93 -12.27 -33.80
CA ALA A 195 12.39 -11.41 -34.85
C ALA A 195 13.47 -10.52 -35.47
N LEU A 196 14.35 -9.93 -34.65
CA LEU A 196 15.50 -9.14 -35.12
C LEU A 196 16.44 -9.99 -35.98
N GLU A 197 16.71 -11.22 -35.56
CA GLU A 197 17.54 -12.17 -36.32
C GLU A 197 16.89 -12.52 -37.66
N ALA A 198 15.61 -12.88 -37.65
CA ALA A 198 14.88 -13.22 -38.87
C ALA A 198 14.87 -12.04 -39.87
N VAL A 199 14.61 -10.82 -39.40
CA VAL A 199 14.57 -9.63 -40.27
C VAL A 199 15.95 -9.27 -40.83
N HIS A 200 17.00 -9.29 -40.02
CA HIS A 200 18.32 -8.79 -40.43
C HIS A 200 19.24 -9.87 -41.04
N TYR A 201 18.93 -11.15 -40.84
CA TYR A 201 19.70 -12.28 -41.36
C TYR A 201 18.89 -13.17 -42.32
N HIS A 202 17.80 -12.63 -42.90
CA HIS A 202 16.94 -13.27 -43.90
C HIS A 202 16.35 -14.63 -43.45
N GLY A 203 15.94 -14.71 -42.20
CA GLY A 203 15.17 -15.82 -41.65
C GLY A 203 13.67 -15.73 -41.95
N ASP A 204 12.93 -16.74 -41.53
CA ASP A 204 11.46 -16.77 -41.65
C ASP A 204 10.80 -15.84 -40.62
N THR A 205 10.02 -14.88 -41.12
CA THR A 205 9.32 -13.91 -40.28
C THR A 205 7.84 -14.23 -40.06
N THR A 206 7.30 -15.28 -40.70
CA THR A 206 5.84 -15.56 -40.76
C THR A 206 5.20 -15.87 -39.41
N HIS A 207 5.99 -16.36 -38.45
CA HIS A 207 5.52 -16.72 -37.11
C HIS A 207 5.56 -15.57 -36.09
N TYR A 208 6.09 -14.40 -36.49
CA TYR A 208 6.11 -13.22 -35.63
C TYR A 208 4.90 -12.33 -35.93
N HIS A 209 4.33 -11.73 -34.88
CA HIS A 209 3.21 -10.82 -35.04
C HIS A 209 3.63 -9.51 -35.73
N ARG A 210 2.71 -8.92 -36.50
CA ARG A 210 3.03 -7.85 -37.45
C ARG A 210 3.51 -6.57 -36.78
N GLU A 211 2.93 -6.20 -35.65
CA GLU A 211 3.28 -4.96 -34.94
C GLU A 211 4.75 -4.94 -34.49
N LEU A 212 5.29 -6.06 -34.02
CA LEU A 212 6.72 -6.17 -33.70
C LEU A 212 7.59 -6.05 -34.96
N LEU A 213 7.20 -6.70 -36.06
CA LEU A 213 7.93 -6.59 -37.34
C LEU A 213 7.95 -5.14 -37.84
N ASP A 214 6.82 -4.43 -37.75
CA ASP A 214 6.72 -3.02 -38.14
C ASP A 214 7.68 -2.13 -37.30
N LEU A 215 7.82 -2.39 -36.00
CA LEU A 215 8.77 -1.67 -35.15
C LEU A 215 10.23 -1.90 -35.57
N ILE A 216 10.57 -3.13 -35.98
CA ILE A 216 11.91 -3.47 -36.47
C ILE A 216 12.18 -2.79 -37.82
N GLU A 217 11.26 -2.90 -38.77
CA GLU A 217 11.35 -2.27 -40.09
C GLU A 217 11.47 -0.73 -39.99
N GLN A 218 10.83 -0.12 -38.98
CA GLN A 218 10.90 1.31 -38.68
C GLN A 218 12.13 1.73 -37.85
N ASN A 219 13.03 0.80 -37.50
CA ASN A 219 14.22 1.04 -36.67
C ASN A 219 13.90 1.68 -35.31
N LYS A 220 12.83 1.21 -34.65
CA LYS A 220 12.47 1.65 -33.30
C LYS A 220 13.45 1.12 -32.26
N ASP A 221 13.45 1.67 -31.06
CA ASP A 221 14.36 1.22 -30.02
C ASP A 221 13.92 -0.13 -29.43
N PHE A 222 14.88 -0.87 -28.87
CA PHE A 222 14.64 -2.17 -28.23
C PHE A 222 13.57 -2.12 -27.13
N GLY A 223 13.48 -1.03 -26.36
CA GLY A 223 12.47 -0.90 -25.31
C GLY A 223 11.05 -0.90 -25.88
N SER A 224 10.84 -0.22 -27.01
CA SER A 224 9.58 -0.25 -27.74
C SER A 224 9.25 -1.67 -28.26
N MET A 225 10.23 -2.38 -28.83
CA MET A 225 10.03 -3.76 -29.31
C MET A 225 9.71 -4.72 -28.16
N TYR A 226 10.41 -4.58 -27.03
CA TYR A 226 10.23 -5.39 -25.84
C TYR A 226 8.85 -5.18 -25.21
N ALA A 227 8.40 -3.93 -25.13
CA ALA A 227 7.07 -3.59 -24.62
C ALA A 227 5.95 -4.12 -25.53
N GLU A 228 6.14 -4.10 -26.85
CA GLU A 228 5.16 -4.66 -27.79
C GLU A 228 5.06 -6.19 -27.70
N ALA A 229 6.20 -6.89 -27.65
CA ALA A 229 6.21 -8.34 -27.43
C ALA A 229 5.55 -8.72 -26.08
N MET A 230 5.73 -7.90 -25.04
CA MET A 230 4.97 -8.06 -23.80
C MET A 230 3.46 -7.91 -24.02
N ARG A 231 3.03 -6.85 -24.71
CA ARG A 231 1.61 -6.59 -24.98
C ARG A 231 0.96 -7.75 -25.72
N HIS A 232 1.65 -8.28 -26.71
CA HIS A 232 1.20 -9.41 -27.49
C HIS A 232 1.04 -10.68 -26.63
N LEU A 233 2.08 -11.07 -25.89
CA LEU A 233 2.04 -12.28 -25.05
C LEU A 233 0.97 -12.21 -23.95
N ASP A 234 0.74 -11.04 -23.35
CA ASP A 234 -0.34 -10.89 -22.37
C ASP A 234 -1.72 -11.11 -22.98
N LYS A 235 -1.96 -10.52 -24.14
CA LYS A 235 -3.21 -10.67 -24.87
C LYS A 235 -3.48 -12.13 -25.22
N GLU A 236 -2.45 -12.87 -25.64
CA GLU A 236 -2.56 -14.30 -25.97
C GLU A 236 -2.73 -15.20 -24.74
N SER A 237 -2.08 -14.86 -23.63
CA SER A 237 -2.11 -15.66 -22.40
C SER A 237 -3.53 -15.80 -21.81
N GLY A 238 -4.46 -14.90 -22.17
CA GLY A 238 -5.82 -14.90 -21.64
C GLY A 238 -5.84 -14.81 -20.12
N LYS A 239 -4.94 -14.00 -19.54
CA LYS A 239 -4.70 -13.86 -18.08
C LYS A 239 -5.98 -13.78 -17.24
N ASP A 240 -7.00 -13.07 -17.72
CA ASP A 240 -8.31 -12.97 -17.07
C ASP A 240 -9.02 -14.33 -16.90
N LYS A 241 -8.89 -15.24 -17.87
CA LYS A 241 -9.41 -16.61 -17.79
C LYS A 241 -8.53 -17.52 -16.93
N ALA A 242 -7.25 -17.17 -16.74
CA ALA A 242 -6.36 -17.93 -15.87
C ALA A 242 -6.62 -17.67 -14.38
N LEU A 243 -7.11 -16.47 -14.03
CA LEU A 243 -7.44 -16.13 -12.65
C LEU A 243 -8.65 -16.90 -12.11
N GLU A 244 -9.55 -17.38 -12.97
CA GLU A 244 -10.69 -18.25 -12.59
C GLU A 244 -10.22 -19.59 -12.00
N ILE A 245 -9.02 -20.05 -12.35
CA ILE A 245 -8.42 -21.23 -11.74
C ILE A 245 -7.80 -20.79 -10.41
N THR A 246 -8.42 -21.20 -9.31
CA THR A 246 -7.93 -20.89 -7.95
C THR A 246 -7.09 -22.03 -7.36
N ASP A 247 -7.27 -23.26 -7.83
CA ASP A 247 -6.47 -24.42 -7.41
C ASP A 247 -4.98 -24.19 -7.66
N GLY A 248 -4.15 -24.59 -6.71
CA GLY A 248 -2.76 -24.18 -6.69
C GLY A 248 -2.03 -24.64 -5.44
N LYS A 249 -0.81 -24.13 -5.25
CA LYS A 249 0.07 -24.53 -4.14
C LYS A 249 0.86 -23.35 -3.60
N TRP A 250 1.13 -23.40 -2.30
CA TRP A 250 2.11 -22.53 -1.66
C TRP A 250 3.53 -23.01 -1.98
N ARG A 251 4.38 -22.09 -2.43
CA ARG A 251 5.83 -22.28 -2.51
C ARG A 251 6.49 -21.38 -1.48
N VAL A 252 7.48 -21.91 -0.77
CA VAL A 252 8.25 -21.19 0.25
C VAL A 252 9.66 -20.94 -0.28
N PHE A 253 10.05 -19.68 -0.32
CA PHE A 253 11.39 -19.21 -0.59
C PHE A 253 12.05 -18.89 0.74
N LYS A 254 13.10 -19.64 1.08
CA LYS A 254 13.69 -19.63 2.42
C LYS A 254 14.58 -18.43 2.65
N GLN A 255 14.62 -17.96 3.90
CA GLN A 255 15.58 -16.94 4.30
C GLN A 255 17.01 -17.33 3.87
N GLY A 256 17.72 -16.41 3.23
CA GLY A 256 19.08 -16.63 2.71
C GLY A 256 19.19 -17.47 1.44
N SER A 257 18.08 -17.92 0.84
CA SER A 257 18.09 -18.59 -0.47
C SER A 257 18.41 -17.61 -1.60
N ASP A 258 18.72 -18.15 -2.79
CA ASP A 258 19.02 -17.34 -3.98
C ASP A 258 17.80 -16.47 -4.36
N PRO A 259 17.90 -15.12 -4.26
CA PRO A 259 16.81 -14.23 -4.61
C PRO A 259 16.38 -14.33 -6.08
N GLN A 260 17.25 -14.83 -6.96
CA GLN A 260 16.90 -15.02 -8.37
C GLN A 260 15.80 -16.07 -8.55
N GLU A 261 15.69 -17.08 -7.68
CA GLU A 261 14.59 -18.04 -7.73
C GLU A 261 13.23 -17.39 -7.52
N LEU A 262 13.16 -16.43 -6.59
CA LEU A 262 11.95 -15.68 -6.30
C LEU A 262 11.62 -14.75 -7.46
N VAL A 263 12.59 -13.99 -7.97
CA VAL A 263 12.42 -13.13 -9.15
C VAL A 263 11.91 -13.92 -10.35
N ASN A 264 12.53 -15.06 -10.65
CA ASN A 264 12.13 -15.93 -11.77
C ASN A 264 10.70 -16.46 -11.62
N ALA A 265 10.21 -16.67 -10.39
CA ALA A 265 8.83 -17.10 -10.17
C ALA A 265 7.79 -16.02 -10.53
N PHE A 266 8.20 -14.76 -10.59
CA PHE A 266 7.36 -13.62 -11.01
C PHE A 266 7.63 -13.16 -12.45
N ALA A 267 8.70 -13.66 -13.09
CA ALA A 267 9.08 -13.30 -14.45
C ALA A 267 7.95 -13.60 -15.46
N GLY A 268 7.65 -12.61 -16.30
CA GLY A 268 6.55 -12.65 -17.28
C GLY A 268 5.13 -12.77 -16.72
N LYS A 269 4.96 -12.84 -15.39
CA LYS A 269 3.62 -12.91 -14.78
C LYS A 269 2.99 -11.54 -14.59
N ARG A 270 3.81 -10.48 -14.67
CA ARG A 270 3.43 -9.07 -14.51
C ARG A 270 2.57 -8.88 -13.25
N ALA A 271 2.97 -9.54 -12.17
CA ALA A 271 2.41 -9.30 -10.86
C ALA A 271 2.75 -7.87 -10.42
N TYR A 272 1.84 -7.22 -9.69
CA TYR A 272 2.08 -5.87 -9.15
C TYR A 272 2.96 -5.84 -7.91
N LEU A 273 3.33 -7.00 -7.38
CA LEU A 273 4.21 -7.16 -6.22
C LEU A 273 5.67 -6.79 -6.51
N CYS A 274 6.28 -6.02 -5.60
CA CYS A 274 7.71 -5.65 -5.64
C CYS A 274 8.68 -6.86 -5.52
N LEU A 275 8.19 -8.08 -5.30
CA LEU A 275 9.00 -9.31 -5.25
C LEU A 275 9.62 -9.72 -6.60
N GLY A 276 9.16 -9.12 -7.71
CA GLY A 276 9.74 -9.34 -9.04
C GLY A 276 11.10 -8.64 -9.25
N ASN A 277 11.57 -7.81 -8.31
CA ASN A 277 12.90 -7.20 -8.44
C ASN A 277 13.93 -7.88 -7.54
N ILE A 278 15.15 -8.07 -8.06
CA ILE A 278 16.24 -8.71 -7.33
C ILE A 278 16.65 -7.97 -6.05
N GLY A 279 16.55 -6.64 -6.04
CA GLY A 279 16.86 -5.81 -4.87
C GLY A 279 15.87 -6.04 -3.73
N ASP A 280 14.57 -5.99 -4.05
CA ASP A 280 13.51 -6.21 -3.08
C ASP A 280 13.44 -7.67 -2.65
N ALA A 281 13.52 -8.63 -3.58
CA ALA A 281 13.63 -10.05 -3.27
C ALA A 281 14.81 -10.35 -2.32
N SER A 282 15.97 -9.73 -2.55
CA SER A 282 17.13 -9.84 -1.64
C SER A 282 16.81 -9.28 -0.24
N GLY A 283 16.11 -8.14 -0.16
CA GLY A 283 15.74 -7.51 1.10
C GLY A 283 14.73 -8.34 1.90
N TYR A 284 13.74 -8.92 1.24
CA TYR A 284 12.78 -9.81 1.90
C TYR A 284 13.46 -11.10 2.39
N LEU A 285 14.27 -11.75 1.54
CA LEU A 285 14.91 -13.02 1.88
C LEU A 285 16.08 -12.88 2.87
N SER A 286 16.64 -11.69 3.08
CA SER A 286 17.59 -11.47 4.18
C SER A 286 16.88 -11.40 5.53
N ARG A 287 15.65 -10.87 5.54
CA ARG A 287 14.82 -10.68 6.73
C ARG A 287 14.08 -11.95 7.16
N GLY A 288 13.57 -12.73 6.21
CA GLY A 288 12.80 -13.95 6.53
C GLY A 288 12.40 -14.79 5.32
N ASP A 289 11.47 -15.72 5.54
CA ASP A 289 10.88 -16.54 4.49
C ASP A 289 9.85 -15.72 3.68
N VAL A 290 9.81 -15.93 2.37
CA VAL A 290 8.73 -15.42 1.50
C VAL A 290 7.89 -16.60 1.02
N GLN A 291 6.60 -16.57 1.30
CA GLN A 291 5.67 -17.64 0.91
C GLN A 291 4.73 -17.10 -0.14
N VAL A 292 4.67 -17.72 -1.32
CA VAL A 292 3.83 -17.27 -2.42
C VAL A 292 2.88 -18.38 -2.83
N TYR A 293 1.59 -18.04 -2.91
CA TYR A 293 0.59 -18.93 -3.46
C TYR A 293 0.54 -18.80 -4.98
N PHE A 294 0.71 -19.93 -5.68
CA PHE A 294 0.62 -20.02 -7.13
C PHE A 294 -0.59 -20.83 -7.52
N SER A 295 -1.53 -20.22 -8.24
CA SER A 295 -2.60 -20.94 -8.93
C SER A 295 -2.09 -21.65 -10.18
N ASN A 296 -2.78 -22.71 -10.56
CA ASN A 296 -2.47 -23.53 -11.72
C ASN A 296 -2.77 -22.78 -13.02
N ASN A 297 -1.97 -23.01 -14.06
CA ASN A 297 -2.37 -22.75 -15.43
C ASN A 297 -3.36 -23.82 -15.92
N ARG A 298 -3.84 -23.71 -17.17
CA ARG A 298 -4.74 -24.70 -17.78
C ARG A 298 -4.15 -26.12 -17.88
N ALA A 299 -2.83 -26.25 -17.82
CA ALA A 299 -2.12 -27.53 -17.81
C ALA A 299 -1.97 -28.12 -16.38
N GLY A 300 -2.54 -27.48 -15.36
CA GLY A 300 -2.47 -27.95 -13.96
C GLY A 300 -1.16 -27.61 -13.25
N VAL A 301 -0.32 -26.74 -13.80
CA VAL A 301 0.99 -26.38 -13.24
C VAL A 301 0.88 -25.07 -12.44
N PRO A 302 1.31 -25.02 -11.15
CA PRO A 302 1.17 -23.84 -10.30
C PRO A 302 2.20 -22.76 -10.66
N VAL A 303 1.82 -21.84 -11.55
CA VAL A 303 2.74 -20.83 -12.13
C VAL A 303 2.24 -19.39 -12.04
N TRP A 304 0.98 -19.18 -11.62
CA TRP A 304 0.40 -17.84 -11.53
C TRP A 304 0.43 -17.36 -10.08
N PRO A 305 1.36 -16.47 -9.68
CA PRO A 305 1.39 -15.95 -8.33
C PRO A 305 0.13 -15.13 -8.05
N ARG A 306 -0.44 -15.30 -6.86
CA ARG A 306 -1.68 -14.63 -6.45
C ARG A 306 -1.53 -13.81 -5.19
N VAL A 307 -0.82 -14.37 -4.21
CA VAL A 307 -0.69 -13.84 -2.85
C VAL A 307 0.69 -14.16 -2.32
N ALA A 308 1.33 -13.21 -1.66
CA ALA A 308 2.59 -13.38 -0.95
C ALA A 308 2.46 -13.05 0.54
N ILE A 309 3.15 -13.80 1.38
CA ILE A 309 3.27 -13.59 2.83
C ILE A 309 4.76 -13.55 3.16
N ALA A 310 5.21 -12.48 3.80
CA ALA A 310 6.56 -12.39 4.35
C ALA A 310 6.55 -12.73 5.84
N VAL A 311 7.45 -13.63 6.24
CA VAL A 311 7.46 -14.26 7.56
C VAL A 311 8.86 -14.17 8.15
N GLU A 312 9.00 -13.46 9.25
CA GLU A 312 10.22 -13.43 10.05
C GLU A 312 10.29 -14.64 11.00
N PRO A 313 11.50 -15.13 11.32
CA PRO A 313 11.67 -16.22 12.28
C PRO A 313 11.08 -15.95 13.67
N ASP A 314 11.30 -14.73 14.19
CA ASP A 314 10.98 -14.41 15.60
C ASP A 314 9.57 -13.82 15.78
N SER A 315 9.16 -12.93 14.87
CA SER A 315 7.88 -12.19 14.95
C SER A 315 6.75 -12.84 14.14
N GLY A 316 7.07 -13.78 13.25
CA GLY A 316 6.12 -14.44 12.35
C GLY A 316 5.76 -13.59 11.13
N ALA A 317 4.54 -13.77 10.62
CA ALA A 317 4.02 -13.00 9.49
C ALA A 317 3.98 -11.51 9.86
N TYR A 318 4.64 -10.70 9.05
CA TYR A 318 4.67 -9.24 9.21
C TYR A 318 4.08 -8.49 8.01
N GLU A 319 3.93 -9.17 6.86
CA GLU A 319 3.34 -8.59 5.66
C GLU A 319 2.62 -9.64 4.81
N MET A 320 1.48 -9.25 4.23
CA MET A 320 0.73 -10.04 3.28
C MET A 320 0.13 -9.14 2.21
N ARG A 321 0.28 -9.54 0.94
CA ARG A 321 -0.06 -8.75 -0.25
C ARG A 321 -0.54 -9.62 -1.40
N GLY A 322 -1.39 -9.06 -2.24
CA GLY A 322 -1.86 -9.69 -3.46
C GLY A 322 -1.14 -9.19 -4.71
N THR A 323 -1.35 -9.88 -5.83
CA THR A 323 -0.72 -9.56 -7.11
C THR A 323 -1.66 -8.86 -8.09
N TYR A 324 -2.89 -8.54 -7.70
CA TYR A 324 -3.99 -8.26 -8.62
C TYR A 324 -3.86 -6.92 -9.35
N ASN A 325 -3.55 -5.86 -8.62
CA ASN A 325 -3.51 -4.48 -9.11
C ASN A 325 -2.34 -3.71 -8.49
N ALA A 326 -2.12 -2.46 -8.92
CA ALA A 326 -1.04 -1.61 -8.42
C ALA A 326 -1.08 -1.35 -6.91
N ASN A 327 -2.26 -1.46 -6.29
CA ASN A 327 -2.43 -1.36 -4.85
C ASN A 327 -2.00 -2.65 -4.11
N GLU A 328 -1.61 -3.71 -4.82
CA GLU A 328 -1.28 -5.03 -4.28
C GLU A 328 -2.47 -5.69 -3.55
N ASP A 329 -3.69 -5.44 -4.04
CA ASP A 329 -4.88 -6.10 -3.53
C ASP A 329 -4.88 -7.60 -3.86
N ILE A 330 -5.55 -8.37 -3.00
CA ILE A 330 -5.87 -9.77 -3.24
C ILE A 330 -6.93 -9.83 -4.33
N ASP A 331 -6.73 -10.65 -5.35
CA ASP A 331 -7.70 -10.75 -6.43
C ASP A 331 -9.05 -11.32 -5.93
N PRO A 332 -10.19 -10.93 -6.54
CA PRO A 332 -11.51 -11.34 -6.09
C PRO A 332 -11.77 -12.86 -6.10
N GLU A 333 -11.11 -13.61 -6.98
CA GLU A 333 -11.34 -15.07 -7.06
C GLU A 333 -10.67 -15.76 -5.87
N ILE A 334 -9.45 -15.36 -5.51
CA ILE A 334 -8.74 -15.90 -4.34
C ILE A 334 -9.34 -15.41 -3.03
N SER A 335 -9.76 -14.15 -2.96
CA SER A 335 -10.35 -13.58 -1.74
C SER A 335 -11.55 -14.39 -1.27
N GLN A 336 -12.33 -14.97 -2.17
CA GLN A 336 -13.52 -15.78 -1.84
C GLN A 336 -13.21 -17.20 -1.37
N THR A 337 -11.96 -17.66 -1.46
CA THR A 337 -11.56 -19.02 -1.06
C THR A 337 -11.10 -19.07 0.39
N ASP A 338 -10.91 -20.28 0.91
CA ASP A 338 -10.25 -20.51 2.21
C ASP A 338 -8.73 -20.70 2.09
N ILE A 339 -8.13 -20.48 0.91
CA ILE A 339 -6.68 -20.67 0.70
C ILE A 339 -5.85 -19.81 1.66
N ILE A 340 -6.21 -18.52 1.79
CA ILE A 340 -5.54 -17.57 2.68
C ILE A 340 -5.78 -17.97 4.14
N LYS A 341 -7.06 -18.10 4.53
CA LYS A 341 -7.46 -18.50 5.89
C LYS A 341 -6.73 -19.75 6.37
N ASN A 342 -6.70 -20.80 5.54
CA ASN A 342 -6.03 -22.06 5.87
C ASN A 342 -4.51 -21.87 6.02
N ARG A 343 -3.90 -20.98 5.24
CA ARG A 343 -2.47 -20.68 5.40
C ARG A 343 -2.19 -19.90 6.67
N LEU A 344 -2.98 -18.86 6.97
CA LEU A 344 -2.78 -17.99 8.15
C LEU A 344 -2.82 -18.76 9.47
N VAL A 345 -3.59 -19.85 9.56
CA VAL A 345 -3.61 -20.74 10.74
C VAL A 345 -2.27 -21.45 10.96
N THR A 346 -1.51 -21.70 9.89
CA THR A 346 -0.23 -22.44 9.93
C THR A 346 1.00 -21.55 10.03
N VAL A 347 0.84 -20.23 9.83
CA VAL A 347 1.95 -19.28 9.85
C VAL A 347 1.99 -18.57 11.21
N PRO A 348 3.14 -18.52 11.91
CA PRO A 348 3.27 -17.76 13.15
C PRO A 348 2.79 -16.32 12.96
N ASN A 349 2.04 -15.78 13.91
CA ASN A 349 1.40 -14.45 13.83
C ASN A 349 0.43 -14.24 12.64
N GLY A 350 0.04 -15.30 11.91
CA GLY A 350 -0.87 -15.17 10.77
C GLY A 350 -2.28 -14.68 11.13
N GLN A 351 -2.73 -14.89 12.37
CA GLN A 351 -4.04 -14.42 12.84
C GLN A 351 -4.18 -12.89 12.84
N SER A 352 -3.07 -12.15 12.87
CA SER A 352 -3.08 -10.68 12.72
C SER A 352 -3.70 -10.21 11.40
N PHE A 353 -3.75 -11.07 10.37
CA PHE A 353 -4.36 -10.79 9.07
C PHE A 353 -5.79 -11.34 8.92
N ALA A 354 -6.34 -12.02 9.94
CA ALA A 354 -7.63 -12.71 9.82
C ALA A 354 -8.79 -11.74 9.57
N LYS A 355 -8.76 -10.56 10.20
CA LYS A 355 -9.77 -9.51 9.97
C LYS A 355 -9.72 -9.00 8.53
N LYS A 356 -8.53 -8.70 8.01
CA LYS A 356 -8.33 -8.28 6.60
C LYS A 356 -8.88 -9.32 5.61
N ASP A 357 -8.62 -10.60 5.84
CA ASP A 357 -9.18 -11.68 4.99
C ASP A 357 -10.73 -11.70 5.05
N ALA A 358 -11.30 -11.61 6.25
CA ALA A 358 -12.75 -11.61 6.44
C ALA A 358 -13.42 -10.38 5.81
N ASP A 359 -12.84 -9.20 5.99
CA ASP A 359 -13.32 -7.94 5.45
C ASP A 359 -13.30 -7.95 3.91
N MET A 360 -12.18 -8.37 3.30
CA MET A 360 -12.06 -8.44 1.84
C MET A 360 -12.99 -9.48 1.21
N LYS A 361 -13.31 -10.57 1.92
CA LYS A 361 -14.36 -11.52 1.54
C LYS A 361 -15.73 -10.86 1.47
N LEU A 362 -16.10 -10.11 2.51
CA LEU A 362 -17.39 -9.43 2.58
C LEU A 362 -17.49 -8.31 1.53
N VAL A 363 -16.45 -7.50 1.34
CA VAL A 363 -16.41 -6.48 0.26
C VAL A 363 -16.61 -7.14 -1.10
N THR A 364 -15.93 -8.25 -1.38
CA THR A 364 -16.04 -8.95 -2.67
C THR A 364 -17.46 -9.49 -2.89
N LYS A 365 -18.07 -10.10 -1.86
CA LYS A 365 -19.45 -10.59 -1.92
C LYS A 365 -20.46 -9.46 -2.16
N LEU A 366 -20.32 -8.34 -1.45
CA LEU A 366 -21.17 -7.16 -1.63
C LEU A 366 -21.01 -6.56 -3.02
N TYR A 367 -19.78 -6.49 -3.53
CA TYR A 367 -19.50 -5.98 -4.86
C TYR A 367 -20.19 -6.82 -5.94
N GLN A 368 -20.10 -8.15 -5.87
CA GLN A 368 -20.79 -9.04 -6.81
C GLN A 368 -22.31 -9.02 -6.68
N LYS A 369 -22.83 -8.76 -5.47
CA LYS A 369 -24.26 -8.59 -5.24
C LYS A 369 -24.78 -7.29 -5.87
N CYS A 370 -23.98 -6.22 -5.81
CA CYS A 370 -24.35 -4.89 -6.29
C CYS A 370 -24.01 -4.63 -7.75
N PHE A 371 -22.98 -5.28 -8.29
CA PHE A 371 -22.48 -5.01 -9.63
C PHE A 371 -22.31 -6.30 -10.43
N LYS A 372 -22.71 -6.25 -11.68
CA LYS A 372 -22.37 -7.24 -12.69
C LYS A 372 -21.35 -6.65 -13.65
N VAL A 373 -20.23 -7.35 -13.85
CA VAL A 373 -19.21 -6.96 -14.83
C VAL A 373 -19.22 -7.98 -15.97
N ASP A 374 -19.43 -7.52 -17.19
CA ASP A 374 -19.27 -8.35 -18.38
C ASP A 374 -17.79 -8.70 -18.56
N LYS A 375 -17.48 -10.00 -18.59
CA LYS A 375 -16.08 -10.45 -18.63
C LYS A 375 -15.36 -10.10 -19.93
N ASN A 376 -16.09 -9.93 -21.03
CA ASN A 376 -15.55 -9.67 -22.36
C ASN A 376 -15.46 -8.17 -22.66
N THR A 377 -16.52 -7.42 -22.39
CA THR A 377 -16.58 -5.97 -22.68
C THR A 377 -16.08 -5.12 -21.53
N LYS A 378 -15.94 -5.71 -20.32
CA LYS A 378 -15.67 -5.01 -19.05
C LYS A 378 -16.75 -3.99 -18.67
N GLU A 379 -17.90 -4.03 -19.33
CA GLU A 379 -19.03 -3.18 -19.00
C GLU A 379 -19.57 -3.55 -17.61
N LYS A 380 -19.83 -2.53 -16.79
CA LYS A 380 -20.26 -2.68 -15.41
C LYS A 380 -21.68 -2.16 -15.24
N THR A 381 -22.56 -2.98 -14.71
CA THR A 381 -23.97 -2.65 -14.45
C THR A 381 -24.27 -2.73 -12.96
N TYR A 382 -24.87 -1.67 -12.42
CA TYR A 382 -25.38 -1.68 -11.04
C TYR A 382 -26.73 -2.41 -10.97
N LEU A 383 -26.85 -3.35 -10.04
CA LEU A 383 -28.02 -4.23 -9.88
C LEU A 383 -29.03 -3.71 -8.84
N ASN A 384 -28.66 -2.67 -8.07
CA ASN A 384 -29.46 -2.09 -7.00
C ASN A 384 -30.15 -3.10 -6.06
N PRO A 385 -29.41 -4.06 -5.46
CA PRO A 385 -30.02 -5.00 -4.53
C PRO A 385 -30.40 -4.32 -3.22
N THR A 386 -31.45 -4.81 -2.58
CA THR A 386 -31.70 -4.55 -1.15
C THR A 386 -30.65 -5.32 -0.33
N LEU A 387 -29.92 -4.61 0.53
CA LEU A 387 -28.94 -5.21 1.44
C LEU A 387 -29.56 -5.43 2.82
N THR A 388 -29.06 -6.41 3.57
CA THR A 388 -29.50 -6.63 4.95
C THR A 388 -28.92 -5.57 5.88
N LYS A 389 -29.46 -5.46 7.10
CA LYS A 389 -28.94 -4.53 8.12
C LYS A 389 -27.47 -4.78 8.41
N GLU A 390 -27.03 -6.03 8.52
CA GLU A 390 -25.64 -6.41 8.80
C GLU A 390 -24.71 -6.06 7.64
N GLU A 391 -25.17 -6.28 6.40
CA GLU A 391 -24.43 -5.90 5.19
C GLU A 391 -24.25 -4.39 5.09
N LEU A 392 -25.29 -3.61 5.44
CA LEU A 392 -25.23 -2.15 5.49
C LEU A 392 -24.35 -1.67 6.65
N GLN A 393 -24.43 -2.28 7.82
CA GLN A 393 -23.58 -1.96 8.97
C GLN A 393 -22.10 -2.18 8.64
N PHE A 394 -21.79 -3.27 7.94
CA PHE A 394 -20.45 -3.52 7.40
C PHE A 394 -20.07 -2.47 6.36
N LEU A 395 -20.88 -2.30 5.31
CA LEU A 395 -20.59 -1.38 4.21
C LEU A 395 -20.37 0.05 4.69
N TYR A 396 -21.17 0.53 5.64
CA TYR A 396 -21.08 1.87 6.23
C TYR A 396 -20.11 1.96 7.43
N GLU A 397 -19.43 0.87 7.80
CA GLU A 397 -18.46 0.80 8.92
C GLU A 397 -19.03 1.29 10.25
N ILE A 398 -20.29 0.94 10.52
CA ILE A 398 -21.01 1.39 11.72
C ILE A 398 -20.38 0.81 12.99
N ASN A 399 -19.91 -0.44 12.92
CA ASN A 399 -19.37 -1.18 14.06
C ASN A 399 -17.84 -1.22 14.07
N ALA A 400 -17.22 -1.34 12.89
CA ALA A 400 -15.78 -1.41 12.73
C ALA A 400 -15.37 -0.90 11.33
N LEU A 401 -14.16 -0.37 11.23
CA LEU A 401 -13.56 -0.02 9.94
C LEU A 401 -13.27 -1.27 9.12
N ILE A 402 -13.41 -1.18 7.79
CA ILE A 402 -13.06 -2.25 6.87
C ILE A 402 -11.55 -2.18 6.61
N GLU A 403 -10.83 -3.28 6.80
CA GLU A 403 -9.40 -3.37 6.55
C GLU A 403 -9.07 -4.20 5.30
N GLY A 404 -8.17 -3.69 4.47
CA GLY A 404 -7.67 -4.37 3.27
C GLY A 404 -6.19 -4.75 3.35
N PHE A 405 -5.70 -5.37 2.26
CA PHE A 405 -4.29 -5.74 2.11
C PHE A 405 -3.46 -4.71 1.33
N GLY A 406 -4.09 -3.84 0.53
CA GLY A 406 -3.40 -2.91 -0.34
C GLY A 406 -2.74 -1.72 0.35
N TYR A 407 -1.97 -0.94 -0.42
CA TYR A 407 -1.23 0.24 0.06
C TYR A 407 -2.12 1.43 0.43
N GLU A 408 -3.22 1.61 -0.28
CA GLU A 408 -4.18 2.66 0.06
C GLU A 408 -4.90 2.29 1.37
N SER A 409 -5.16 3.27 2.23
CA SER A 409 -5.80 3.05 3.54
C SER A 409 -7.19 2.43 3.45
N ARG A 410 -7.75 2.28 2.23
CA ARG A 410 -9.10 1.82 1.98
C ARG A 410 -9.28 1.25 0.58
N ASP A 411 -9.91 0.09 0.47
CA ASP A 411 -10.27 -0.53 -0.81
C ASP A 411 -11.24 0.38 -1.61
N PRO A 412 -10.92 0.74 -2.87
CA PRO A 412 -11.71 1.69 -3.65
C PRO A 412 -13.13 1.21 -3.94
N ARG A 413 -13.37 -0.10 -3.93
CA ARG A 413 -14.72 -0.67 -4.14
C ARG A 413 -15.70 -0.24 -3.06
N ILE A 414 -15.23 0.10 -1.87
CA ILE A 414 -16.10 0.52 -0.76
C ILE A 414 -16.73 1.87 -1.06
N ALA A 415 -15.95 2.82 -1.58
CA ALA A 415 -16.47 4.13 -2.00
C ALA A 415 -17.44 3.96 -3.17
N GLU A 416 -17.05 3.18 -4.18
CA GLU A 416 -17.90 2.90 -5.34
C GLU A 416 -19.25 2.26 -4.94
N LEU A 417 -19.23 1.31 -4.01
CA LEU A 417 -20.44 0.68 -3.49
C LEU A 417 -21.35 1.73 -2.84
N ARG A 418 -20.82 2.57 -1.96
CA ARG A 418 -21.60 3.60 -1.24
C ARG A 418 -22.18 4.65 -2.19
N ASP A 419 -21.40 5.11 -3.16
CA ASP A 419 -21.81 6.16 -4.11
C ASP A 419 -22.95 5.72 -5.03
N ALA A 420 -23.07 4.42 -5.29
CA ALA A 420 -24.15 3.86 -6.11
C ALA A 420 -25.47 3.66 -5.34
N ARG A 421 -25.48 3.72 -4.00
CA ARG A 421 -26.67 3.39 -3.18
C ARG A 421 -27.57 4.59 -2.91
N ASP A 422 -28.87 4.30 -2.77
CA ASP A 422 -29.79 5.21 -2.10
C ASP A 422 -29.61 5.14 -0.59
N THR A 423 -28.85 6.08 -0.06
CA THR A 423 -28.56 6.15 1.37
C THR A 423 -29.83 6.37 2.22
N ASN A 424 -30.88 7.03 1.70
CA ASN A 424 -32.12 7.23 2.47
C ASN A 424 -32.87 5.90 2.68
N ALA A 425 -32.93 5.09 1.62
CA ALA A 425 -33.50 3.75 1.71
C ALA A 425 -32.71 2.87 2.69
N ASP A 426 -31.38 2.92 2.62
CA ASP A 426 -30.50 2.14 3.49
C ASP A 426 -30.61 2.55 4.98
N LEU A 427 -30.77 3.85 5.26
CA LEU A 427 -30.89 4.35 6.64
C LEU A 427 -32.13 3.81 7.35
N SER A 428 -33.24 3.63 6.63
CA SER A 428 -34.47 3.05 7.19
C SER A 428 -34.24 1.60 7.67
N ILE A 429 -33.46 0.83 6.91
CA ILE A 429 -33.07 -0.55 7.25
C ILE A 429 -32.06 -0.55 8.41
N LEU A 430 -31.06 0.34 8.36
CA LEU A 430 -30.02 0.44 9.39
C LEU A 430 -30.57 0.82 10.77
N PHE A 431 -31.48 1.79 10.81
CA PHE A 431 -32.02 2.34 12.04
C PHE A 431 -33.33 1.70 12.47
N ASP A 432 -33.83 0.73 11.68
CA ASP A 432 -35.08 0.02 11.97
C ASP A 432 -36.23 1.00 12.27
N CYS A 433 -36.39 1.95 11.34
CA CYS A 433 -37.34 3.04 11.44
C CYS A 433 -37.89 3.43 10.07
N ALA A 434 -39.10 4.02 10.07
CA ALA A 434 -39.68 4.59 8.87
C ALA A 434 -38.93 5.88 8.46
N PRO A 435 -38.83 6.21 7.16
CA PRO A 435 -38.13 7.40 6.68
C PRO A 435 -38.53 8.71 7.38
N GLU A 436 -39.82 8.86 7.70
CA GLU A 436 -40.39 10.01 8.41
C GLU A 436 -39.89 10.16 9.86
N ASN A 437 -39.33 9.10 10.45
CA ASN A 437 -38.73 9.14 11.79
C ASN A 437 -37.23 9.50 11.75
N ILE A 438 -36.70 9.87 10.58
CA ILE A 438 -35.34 10.35 10.35
C ILE A 438 -35.39 11.85 10.07
N ALA A 439 -35.15 12.67 11.09
CA ALA A 439 -35.12 14.11 10.96
C ALA A 439 -33.78 14.59 10.37
N ARG A 440 -33.83 15.61 9.51
CA ARG A 440 -32.67 16.26 8.86
C ARG A 440 -32.45 17.70 9.33
N ALA A 441 -33.46 18.30 9.95
CA ALA A 441 -33.43 19.63 10.53
C ALA A 441 -34.22 19.64 11.85
N VAL A 442 -33.98 20.63 12.71
CA VAL A 442 -34.69 20.76 14.01
C VAL A 442 -36.21 20.82 13.82
N SER A 443 -36.68 21.46 12.74
CA SER A 443 -38.10 21.59 12.42
C SER A 443 -38.80 20.26 12.08
N GLU A 444 -38.05 19.20 11.77
CA GLU A 444 -38.57 17.87 11.46
C GLU A 444 -38.60 16.94 12.70
N ILE A 445 -38.09 17.40 13.84
CA ILE A 445 -38.06 16.63 15.06
C ILE A 445 -39.48 16.51 15.63
N SER A 446 -39.86 15.28 15.97
CA SER A 446 -41.11 14.94 16.64
C SER A 446 -40.84 13.92 17.75
N GLU A 447 -41.88 13.58 18.53
CA GLU A 447 -41.80 12.52 19.55
C GLU A 447 -41.46 11.13 18.98
N HIS A 448 -41.68 10.92 17.68
CA HIS A 448 -41.39 9.67 16.98
C HIS A 448 -40.00 9.63 16.32
N THR A 449 -39.24 10.74 16.36
CA THR A 449 -37.91 10.81 15.77
C THR A 449 -36.97 9.79 16.43
N LYS A 450 -36.54 8.81 15.63
CA LYS A 450 -35.56 7.79 16.04
C LYS A 450 -34.13 8.16 15.64
N ALA A 451 -33.98 8.92 14.55
CA ALA A 451 -32.68 9.33 14.06
C ALA A 451 -32.66 10.80 13.65
N TYR A 452 -31.53 11.47 13.89
CA TYR A 452 -31.24 12.81 13.41
C TYR A 452 -29.97 12.79 12.56
N ILE A 453 -30.04 13.31 11.34
CA ILE A 453 -28.88 13.42 10.44
C ILE A 453 -28.83 14.83 9.85
N GLY A 454 -28.03 15.69 10.47
CA GLY A 454 -27.90 17.09 10.07
C GLY A 454 -26.97 17.86 11.00
N THR A 455 -26.81 19.14 10.71
CA THR A 455 -26.02 20.06 11.53
C THR A 455 -26.61 20.18 12.93
N LEU A 456 -25.78 20.27 13.97
CA LEU A 456 -26.25 20.54 15.32
C LEU A 456 -26.61 22.03 15.45
N GLU A 457 -27.90 22.36 15.41
CA GLU A 457 -28.42 23.72 15.60
C GLU A 457 -28.52 24.07 17.10
N PRO A 458 -28.50 25.36 17.49
CA PRO A 458 -28.73 25.77 18.87
C PRO A 458 -30.00 25.15 19.47
N GLY A 459 -29.89 24.61 20.69
CA GLY A 459 -30.99 23.93 21.38
C GLY A 459 -31.35 22.53 20.87
N ILE A 460 -30.59 21.94 19.94
CA ILE A 460 -30.89 20.62 19.38
C ILE A 460 -31.07 19.54 20.46
N PHE A 461 -30.23 19.50 21.50
CA PHE A 461 -30.32 18.46 22.53
C PHE A 461 -31.49 18.65 23.49
N ASP A 462 -32.06 19.86 23.55
CA ASP A 462 -33.34 20.13 24.21
C ASP A 462 -34.52 19.65 23.36
N ALA A 463 -34.43 19.78 22.04
CA ALA A 463 -35.50 19.43 21.10
C ALA A 463 -35.62 17.91 20.86
N LEU A 464 -34.49 17.19 20.90
CA LEU A 464 -34.46 15.76 20.63
C LEU A 464 -35.26 14.94 21.65
N PRO A 465 -36.15 14.02 21.22
CA PRO A 465 -36.90 13.18 22.15
C PRO A 465 -35.99 12.19 22.88
N VAL A 466 -36.48 11.60 23.97
CA VAL A 466 -35.78 10.54 24.70
C VAL A 466 -35.63 9.23 23.90
N THR A 467 -36.42 9.09 22.83
CA THR A 467 -36.45 7.93 21.93
C THR A 467 -35.42 8.00 20.80
N VAL A 468 -34.66 9.10 20.68
CA VAL A 468 -33.63 9.20 19.63
C VAL A 468 -32.47 8.24 19.93
N GLU A 469 -32.09 7.44 18.93
CA GLU A 469 -31.05 6.42 19.04
C GLU A 469 -29.81 6.75 18.20
N HIS A 470 -30.01 7.48 17.10
CA HIS A 470 -28.99 7.71 16.09
C HIS A 470 -28.83 9.20 15.79
N ILE A 471 -27.63 9.75 15.99
CA ILE A 471 -27.33 11.15 15.67
C ILE A 471 -26.03 11.20 14.87
N TYR A 472 -26.09 11.82 13.70
CA TYR A 472 -24.95 12.00 12.81
C TYR A 472 -24.92 13.43 12.28
N THR A 473 -23.78 14.11 12.36
CA THR A 473 -23.60 15.36 11.61
C THR A 473 -23.25 15.10 10.15
N LYS A 474 -22.64 13.94 9.86
CA LYS A 474 -22.29 13.51 8.51
C LYS A 474 -22.24 12.00 8.34
N PHE A 475 -23.39 11.36 8.12
CA PHE A 475 -23.47 9.90 7.97
C PHE A 475 -22.55 9.34 6.85
N PRO A 476 -21.89 8.18 7.06
CA PRO A 476 -21.85 7.37 8.28
C PRO A 476 -20.78 7.82 9.31
N LYS A 477 -20.07 8.91 9.03
CA LYS A 477 -19.04 9.48 9.91
C LYS A 477 -19.67 10.41 10.96
N GLU A 478 -18.85 10.90 11.88
CA GLU A 478 -19.25 11.98 12.80
C GLU A 478 -20.52 11.65 13.61
N ARG A 479 -20.56 10.41 14.13
CA ARG A 479 -21.62 9.96 15.03
C ARG A 479 -21.50 10.63 16.40
N VAL A 480 -22.61 11.13 16.90
CA VAL A 480 -22.79 11.55 18.29
C VAL A 480 -23.32 10.35 19.07
N LYS A 481 -22.68 10.01 20.20
CA LYS A 481 -23.08 8.85 21.02
C LYS A 481 -23.68 9.31 22.34
N PHE A 482 -24.77 8.67 22.77
CA PHE A 482 -25.25 8.79 24.13
C PHE A 482 -24.56 7.77 25.02
N ARG A 483 -24.31 8.15 26.27
CA ARG A 483 -23.84 7.24 27.32
C ARG A 483 -24.67 7.48 28.58
N HIS A 484 -24.92 6.43 29.34
CA HIS A 484 -25.66 6.52 30.59
C HIS A 484 -24.77 6.01 31.71
N ILE A 485 -24.59 6.83 32.74
CA ILE A 485 -23.84 6.46 33.94
C ILE A 485 -24.64 6.83 35.18
N GLU A 486 -24.34 6.15 36.28
CA GLU A 486 -24.78 6.56 37.60
C GLU A 486 -23.73 7.46 38.27
N LEU A 487 -24.17 8.58 38.83
CA LEU A 487 -23.38 9.42 39.73
C LEU A 487 -23.89 9.26 41.16
N GLY A 488 -23.09 9.67 42.16
CA GLY A 488 -23.47 9.55 43.56
C GLY A 488 -23.59 8.09 44.03
N THR A 489 -22.72 7.20 43.54
CA THR A 489 -22.79 5.75 43.82
C THR A 489 -22.30 5.36 45.23
N GLY A 490 -22.26 6.31 46.16
CA GLY A 490 -21.77 6.10 47.53
C GLY A 490 -20.25 6.23 47.72
N ILE A 491 -19.49 6.49 46.65
CA ILE A 491 -18.06 6.87 46.76
C ILE A 491 -17.99 8.36 47.07
N THR A 492 -17.41 8.72 48.21
CA THR A 492 -17.48 10.08 48.77
C THR A 492 -16.26 10.96 48.52
N ASP A 493 -15.15 10.38 48.07
CA ASP A 493 -13.89 11.11 47.87
C ASP A 493 -13.01 10.47 46.78
N GLY A 494 -12.07 11.26 46.27
CA GLY A 494 -11.18 10.84 45.19
C GLY A 494 -10.20 9.71 45.55
N PRO A 495 -9.59 9.66 46.75
CA PRO A 495 -8.80 8.49 47.17
C PRO A 495 -9.57 7.17 47.13
N THR A 496 -10.86 7.20 47.47
CA THR A 496 -11.73 6.01 47.38
C THR A 496 -12.04 5.65 45.94
N PHE A 497 -12.26 6.64 45.05
CA PHE A 497 -12.33 6.39 43.61
C PHE A 497 -11.05 5.77 43.05
N GLN A 498 -9.89 6.27 43.45
CA GLN A 498 -8.61 5.73 43.01
C GLN A 498 -8.51 4.24 43.33
N LYS A 499 -8.79 3.86 44.58
CA LYS A 499 -8.79 2.46 45.01
C LYS A 499 -9.81 1.61 44.24
N ALA A 500 -11.01 2.14 43.98
CA ALA A 500 -12.05 1.40 43.28
C ALA A 500 -11.68 1.11 41.82
N ILE A 501 -11.00 2.04 41.14
CA ILE A 501 -10.51 1.88 39.77
C ILE A 501 -9.36 0.86 39.75
N GLU A 502 -8.38 1.02 40.63
CA GLU A 502 -7.23 0.10 40.74
C GLU A 502 -7.67 -1.32 41.11
N ALA A 503 -8.68 -1.48 41.96
CA ALA A 503 -9.23 -2.79 42.36
C ALA A 503 -9.86 -3.57 41.19
N GLN A 504 -10.24 -2.89 40.10
CA GLN A 504 -10.73 -3.53 38.88
C GLN A 504 -9.62 -3.75 37.83
N GLY A 505 -8.36 -3.55 38.20
CA GLY A 505 -7.21 -3.71 37.30
C GLY A 505 -7.05 -2.57 36.30
N MET A 506 -7.79 -1.47 36.46
CA MET A 506 -7.69 -0.28 35.62
C MET A 506 -6.60 0.66 36.14
N LYS A 507 -5.96 1.41 35.24
CA LYS A 507 -4.84 2.28 35.57
C LYS A 507 -5.29 3.70 35.86
N ILE A 508 -4.53 4.39 36.70
CA ILE A 508 -4.66 5.83 36.89
C ILE A 508 -3.30 6.48 36.68
N TYR A 509 -3.21 7.36 35.69
CA TYR A 509 -2.00 8.13 35.47
C TYR A 509 -1.87 9.27 36.48
N ARG A 510 -0.62 9.62 36.78
CA ARG A 510 -0.27 10.56 37.85
C ARG A 510 -1.09 11.86 37.83
N PRO A 511 -1.25 12.58 36.71
CA PRO A 511 -2.07 13.80 36.69
C PRO A 511 -3.53 13.57 37.13
N GLY A 512 -4.16 12.48 36.68
CA GLY A 512 -5.53 12.14 37.09
C GLY A 512 -5.63 11.77 38.58
N ALA A 513 -4.64 11.04 39.10
CA ALA A 513 -4.56 10.73 40.53
C ALA A 513 -4.37 11.98 41.41
N GLU A 514 -3.61 12.97 40.93
CA GLU A 514 -3.42 14.25 41.60
C GLU A 514 -4.72 15.07 41.61
N MET A 515 -5.46 15.10 40.49
CA MET A 515 -6.76 15.76 40.42
C MET A 515 -7.78 15.13 41.38
N LEU A 516 -7.83 13.80 41.51
CA LEU A 516 -8.72 13.13 42.46
C LEU A 516 -8.44 13.51 43.93
N LYS A 517 -7.18 13.80 44.26
CA LYS A 517 -6.78 14.20 45.62
C LYS A 517 -6.96 15.69 45.89
N ASN A 518 -7.28 16.47 44.86
CA ASN A 518 -7.44 17.91 44.99
C ASN A 518 -8.73 18.24 45.76
N PRO A 519 -8.71 19.16 46.74
CA PRO A 519 -9.91 19.62 47.44
C PRO A 519 -11.06 20.13 46.55
N ASP A 520 -10.75 20.62 45.34
CA ASP A 520 -11.72 21.11 44.36
C ASP A 520 -12.46 19.96 43.65
N PHE A 521 -11.99 18.72 43.77
CA PHE A 521 -12.75 17.54 43.33
C PHE A 521 -13.97 17.33 44.23
N LYS A 522 -15.17 17.47 43.66
CA LYS A 522 -16.44 17.29 44.35
C LYS A 522 -17.27 16.18 43.70
N VAL A 523 -17.95 15.41 44.54
CA VAL A 523 -18.95 14.42 44.15
C VAL A 523 -20.35 15.02 44.21
N VAL A 524 -21.28 14.50 43.42
CA VAL A 524 -22.68 14.96 43.31
C VAL A 524 -23.49 14.63 44.57
N GLY A 525 -23.04 13.64 45.36
CA GLY A 525 -23.60 13.31 46.68
C GLY A 525 -24.90 12.50 46.62
N GLU A 526 -25.88 12.96 45.85
CA GLU A 526 -27.12 12.22 45.59
C GLU A 526 -26.99 11.31 44.37
N ARG A 527 -27.61 10.13 44.44
CA ARG A 527 -27.57 9.17 43.33
C ARG A 527 -28.45 9.66 42.18
N VAL A 528 -27.87 9.82 41.00
CA VAL A 528 -28.58 10.30 39.81
C VAL A 528 -28.11 9.56 38.56
N ASN A 529 -29.06 9.27 37.67
CA ASN A 529 -28.76 8.77 36.33
C ASN A 529 -28.40 9.94 35.42
N ALA A 530 -27.14 10.03 35.02
CA ALA A 530 -26.65 11.05 34.11
C ALA A 530 -26.66 10.53 32.67
N GLU A 531 -27.28 11.29 31.77
CA GLU A 531 -27.15 11.09 30.33
C GLU A 531 -26.03 11.98 29.81
N LEU A 532 -25.05 11.37 29.15
CA LEU A 532 -23.88 12.01 28.60
C LEU A 532 -23.93 11.97 27.08
N VAL A 533 -23.35 13.00 26.46
CA VAL A 533 -23.22 13.13 25.02
C VAL A 533 -21.75 13.17 24.65
N GLU A 534 -21.33 12.17 23.89
CA GLU A 534 -20.02 12.11 23.27
C GLU A 534 -20.08 12.69 21.86
N VAL A 535 -19.31 13.74 21.62
CA VAL A 535 -19.31 14.50 20.37
C VAL A 535 -17.88 14.92 20.03
N SER A 536 -17.50 14.86 18.75
CA SER A 536 -16.20 15.38 18.32
C SER A 536 -16.22 16.89 18.14
N VAL A 537 -15.05 17.52 18.23
CA VAL A 537 -14.87 18.94 17.92
C VAL A 537 -15.40 19.29 16.53
N ARG A 538 -15.19 18.41 15.53
CA ARG A 538 -15.78 18.55 14.19
C ARG A 538 -17.30 18.56 14.20
N SER A 539 -17.94 17.63 14.91
CA SER A 539 -19.41 17.57 15.01
C SER A 539 -20.02 18.79 15.73
N LEU A 540 -19.23 19.52 16.54
CA LEU A 540 -19.66 20.80 17.12
C LEU A 540 -19.64 21.97 16.11
N GLY A 541 -19.06 21.75 14.93
CA GLY A 541 -18.96 22.72 13.83
C GLY A 541 -17.57 23.29 13.59
N PHE A 542 -16.52 22.76 14.21
CA PHE A 542 -15.15 23.26 14.08
C PHE A 542 -14.30 22.38 13.14
N GLU A 543 -14.00 22.89 11.95
CA GLU A 543 -13.23 22.15 10.92
C GLU A 543 -11.71 22.17 11.14
N THR A 544 -11.23 23.09 11.98
CA THR A 544 -9.82 23.24 12.40
C THR A 544 -9.72 23.18 13.91
N ALA A 545 -8.49 23.09 14.43
CA ALA A 545 -8.28 23.13 15.87
C ALA A 545 -8.90 24.40 16.49
N THR A 546 -9.49 24.25 17.68
CA THR A 546 -10.17 25.36 18.39
C THR A 546 -9.96 25.25 19.89
N ARG A 547 -10.19 26.36 20.59
CA ARG A 547 -9.99 26.48 22.03
C ARG A 547 -11.06 25.76 22.85
N TYR A 548 -10.66 25.26 24.03
CA TYR A 548 -11.55 24.56 24.95
C TYR A 548 -12.75 25.40 25.42
N ASP A 549 -12.60 26.71 25.60
CA ASP A 549 -13.72 27.59 25.94
C ASP A 549 -14.75 27.70 24.82
N ASN A 550 -14.32 27.86 23.56
CA ASN A 550 -15.20 27.83 22.39
C ASN A 550 -15.99 26.51 22.30
N ILE A 551 -15.34 25.38 22.59
CA ILE A 551 -15.99 24.06 22.59
C ILE A 551 -17.08 24.01 23.66
N CYS A 552 -16.78 24.48 24.88
CA CYS A 552 -17.73 24.50 25.99
C CYS A 552 -18.89 25.48 25.76
N GLU A 553 -18.62 26.66 25.20
CA GLU A 553 -19.65 27.65 24.83
C GLU A 553 -20.56 27.09 23.75
N ARG A 554 -19.98 26.48 22.71
CA ARG A 554 -20.74 25.84 21.64
C ARG A 554 -21.62 24.71 22.18
N ALA A 555 -21.10 23.85 23.06
CA ALA A 555 -21.90 22.80 23.67
C ALA A 555 -23.11 23.35 24.46
N LYS A 556 -22.93 24.47 25.18
CA LYS A 556 -24.02 25.14 25.90
C LYS A 556 -25.09 25.67 24.95
N GLU A 557 -24.71 26.27 23.82
CA GLU A 557 -25.67 26.71 22.79
C GLU A 557 -26.52 25.56 22.27
N LEU A 558 -25.97 24.36 22.18
CA LEU A 558 -26.67 23.15 21.71
C LEU A 558 -27.61 22.54 22.77
N GLY A 559 -27.61 23.03 24.01
CA GLY A 559 -28.38 22.48 25.13
C GLY A 559 -27.62 21.47 26.00
N LEU A 560 -26.29 21.42 25.90
CA LEU A 560 -25.44 20.59 26.77
C LEU A 560 -24.85 21.41 27.92
N ALA A 561 -24.34 20.71 28.93
CA ALA A 561 -23.63 21.32 30.05
C ALA A 561 -22.27 20.65 30.26
N VAL A 562 -21.35 21.39 30.88
CA VAL A 562 -20.12 20.80 31.40
C VAL A 562 -20.46 19.82 32.53
N CYS A 563 -19.76 18.70 32.56
CA CYS A 563 -19.91 17.62 33.52
C CYS A 563 -19.44 18.02 34.92
N PRO A 564 -20.08 17.51 35.99
CA PRO A 564 -19.45 17.40 37.31
C PRO A 564 -18.15 16.58 37.22
N ALA A 565 -17.15 16.92 38.03
CA ALA A 565 -15.86 16.23 38.03
C ALA A 565 -15.97 14.72 38.30
N GLU A 566 -17.00 14.29 39.06
CA GLU A 566 -17.30 12.89 39.34
C GLU A 566 -17.53 12.04 38.08
N VAL A 567 -17.97 12.65 36.97
CA VAL A 567 -18.20 11.94 35.70
C VAL A 567 -16.93 11.23 35.23
N GLY A 568 -15.74 11.84 35.40
CA GLY A 568 -14.46 11.24 35.02
C GLY A 568 -14.23 9.84 35.61
N PRO A 569 -14.08 9.72 36.94
CA PRO A 569 -13.87 8.42 37.57
C PRO A 569 -15.08 7.47 37.47
N GLN A 570 -16.32 7.97 37.47
CA GLN A 570 -17.51 7.12 37.32
C GLN A 570 -17.61 6.51 35.93
N LEU A 571 -17.42 7.31 34.89
CA LEU A 571 -17.42 6.83 33.51
C LEU A 571 -16.32 5.79 33.32
N ARG A 572 -15.13 5.98 33.91
CA ARG A 572 -14.08 4.94 33.85
C ARG A 572 -14.52 3.63 34.50
N LEU A 573 -15.13 3.68 35.68
CA LEU A 573 -15.58 2.50 36.43
C LEU A 573 -16.70 1.71 35.71
N GLN A 574 -17.57 2.42 34.99
CA GLN A 574 -18.78 1.87 34.39
C GLN A 574 -18.59 1.48 32.92
N TYR A 575 -17.72 2.19 32.19
CA TYR A 575 -17.44 1.92 30.77
C TYR A 575 -16.25 0.96 30.62
N LYS A 576 -16.53 -0.35 30.70
CA LYS A 576 -15.49 -1.41 30.72
C LYS A 576 -15.17 -2.00 29.35
N ASP A 577 -16.04 -1.80 28.38
CA ASP A 577 -15.97 -2.29 27.01
C ASP A 577 -15.50 -1.19 26.03
N GLN A 578 -14.66 -0.27 26.52
CA GLN A 578 -14.09 0.79 25.69
C GLN A 578 -13.22 0.19 24.57
N PRO A 579 -13.48 0.53 23.29
CA PRO A 579 -12.64 0.12 22.18
C PRO A 579 -11.20 0.59 22.34
N LEU A 580 -10.25 -0.24 21.90
CA LEU A 580 -8.83 0.13 21.79
C LEU A 580 -8.68 1.42 20.96
N ASP A 581 -7.79 2.31 21.39
CA ASP A 581 -7.50 3.62 20.78
C ASP A 581 -8.67 4.62 20.83
N GLU A 582 -9.78 4.31 21.53
CA GLU A 582 -10.80 5.31 21.84
C GLU A 582 -10.31 6.21 22.98
N TYR A 583 -10.23 7.52 22.72
CA TYR A 583 -9.85 8.54 23.71
C TYR A 583 -11.02 9.50 23.95
N LEU A 584 -11.37 9.72 25.22
CA LEU A 584 -12.48 10.59 25.63
C LEU A 584 -12.01 11.65 26.62
N ILE A 585 -12.41 12.89 26.40
CA ILE A 585 -12.19 14.03 27.31
C ILE A 585 -13.50 14.38 28.00
N VAL A 586 -13.51 14.43 29.33
CA VAL A 586 -14.69 14.88 30.07
C VAL A 586 -14.67 16.40 30.12
N ALA A 587 -15.62 17.04 29.45
CA ALA A 587 -15.74 18.50 29.49
C ALA A 587 -16.25 18.92 30.88
N MET A 588 -15.36 19.42 31.72
CA MET A 588 -15.64 19.81 33.10
C MET A 588 -14.92 21.11 33.45
N ASN A 589 -15.27 21.71 34.59
CA ASN A 589 -14.44 22.76 35.18
C ASN A 589 -13.07 22.15 35.54
N ALA A 590 -11.99 22.81 35.11
CA ALA A 590 -10.65 22.28 35.30
C ALA A 590 -10.26 22.25 36.79
N ILE A 591 -9.55 21.19 37.18
CA ILE A 591 -8.99 21.00 38.52
C ILE A 591 -7.47 21.04 38.38
N ASN A 592 -6.80 21.79 39.25
CA ASN A 592 -5.35 21.89 39.20
C ASN A 592 -4.68 20.58 39.66
N ASP A 593 -3.67 20.14 38.92
CA ASP A 593 -2.72 19.13 39.41
C ASP A 593 -1.82 19.69 40.51
N SER A 594 -0.93 18.86 41.08
CA SER A 594 -0.02 19.30 42.15
C SER A 594 0.96 20.40 41.71
N GLY A 595 1.18 20.56 40.40
CA GLY A 595 2.00 21.61 39.80
C GLY A 595 1.22 22.88 39.44
N GLY A 596 -0.06 22.98 39.82
CA GLY A 596 -0.91 24.13 39.52
C GLY A 596 -1.35 24.20 38.06
N ARG A 597 -1.27 23.10 37.31
CA ARG A 597 -1.72 23.04 35.92
C ARG A 597 -3.18 22.59 35.90
N PRO A 598 -4.11 23.39 35.34
CA PRO A 598 -5.52 23.02 35.27
C PRO A 598 -5.71 21.90 34.25
N GLY A 599 -6.33 20.82 34.71
CA GLY A 599 -6.63 19.64 33.92
C GLY A 599 -8.11 19.27 33.96
N VAL A 600 -8.55 18.57 32.93
CA VAL A 600 -9.85 17.89 32.86
C VAL A 600 -9.62 16.40 32.78
N PHE A 601 -10.56 15.58 33.27
CA PHE A 601 -10.36 14.13 33.21
C PHE A 601 -10.37 13.64 31.76
N SER A 602 -9.47 12.72 31.46
CA SER A 602 -9.47 11.97 30.21
C SER A 602 -9.36 10.48 30.48
N MET A 603 -9.84 9.66 29.54
CA MET A 603 -9.78 8.21 29.66
C MET A 603 -9.64 7.56 28.30
N GLY A 604 -8.97 6.41 28.28
CA GLY A 604 -8.74 5.64 27.07
C GLY A 604 -8.52 4.16 27.35
N ALA A 605 -8.41 3.42 26.25
CA ALA A 605 -8.01 2.02 26.24
C ALA A 605 -6.80 1.88 25.31
N GLU A 606 -5.68 1.39 25.85
CA GLU A 606 -4.46 1.13 25.09
C GLU A 606 -4.06 -0.35 25.26
N GLY A 607 -2.99 -0.78 24.57
CA GLY A 607 -2.53 -2.17 24.59
C GLY A 607 -2.19 -2.72 25.97
N ASP A 608 -2.10 -1.84 26.98
CA ASP A 608 -1.78 -2.17 28.36
C ASP A 608 -2.99 -2.05 29.32
N GLY A 609 -4.19 -1.75 28.81
CA GLY A 609 -5.47 -1.77 29.53
C GLY A 609 -6.26 -0.45 29.50
N LEU A 610 -7.31 -0.39 30.32
CA LEU A 610 -8.14 0.81 30.52
C LEU A 610 -7.48 1.76 31.51
N TRP A 611 -7.50 3.05 31.23
CA TRP A 611 -6.87 4.05 32.08
C TRP A 611 -7.73 5.31 32.28
N LEU A 612 -7.50 6.01 33.41
CA LEU A 612 -7.97 7.36 33.73
C LEU A 612 -6.76 8.28 33.91
N GLY A 613 -6.81 9.47 33.33
CA GLY A 613 -5.73 10.45 33.34
C GLY A 613 -6.26 11.88 33.36
N ALA A 614 -5.42 12.80 32.90
CA ALA A 614 -5.80 14.19 32.74
C ALA A 614 -5.37 14.69 31.35
N ALA A 615 -6.23 15.54 30.80
CA ALA A 615 -6.02 16.33 29.60
C ALA A 615 -5.86 17.81 29.97
N TYR A 616 -5.32 18.61 29.05
CA TYR A 616 -5.16 20.05 29.22
C TYR A 616 -6.52 20.75 29.33
N GLY A 617 -6.76 21.49 30.41
CA GLY A 617 -8.06 22.08 30.74
C GLY A 617 -8.12 23.60 30.73
N ARG A 618 -7.09 24.31 30.23
CA ARG A 618 -7.10 25.78 30.18
C ARG A 618 -8.08 26.23 29.10
N PRO A 619 -8.78 27.36 29.30
CA PRO A 619 -9.65 27.94 28.28
C PRO A 619 -8.99 28.10 26.91
N GLY A 620 -7.70 28.46 26.87
CA GLY A 620 -6.94 28.68 25.64
C GLY A 620 -6.29 27.43 25.04
N ASP A 621 -6.42 26.25 25.64
CA ASP A 621 -5.84 25.03 25.08
C ASP A 621 -6.63 24.60 23.83
N GLU A 622 -5.92 24.30 22.75
CA GLU A 622 -6.51 23.93 21.46
C GLU A 622 -6.65 22.42 21.29
N TRP A 623 -7.74 22.02 20.65
CA TRP A 623 -8.13 20.63 20.40
C TRP A 623 -8.41 20.43 18.91
N ALA A 624 -7.95 19.31 18.36
CA ALA A 624 -8.12 18.97 16.97
C ALA A 624 -9.57 18.54 16.66
N PRO A 625 -10.03 18.64 15.40
CA PRO A 625 -11.40 18.29 15.02
C PRO A 625 -11.82 16.85 15.35
N GLU A 626 -10.88 15.92 15.37
CA GLU A 626 -11.07 14.50 15.70
C GLU A 626 -11.24 14.22 17.20
N ASP A 627 -10.80 15.13 18.07
CA ASP A 627 -10.88 14.96 19.52
C ASP A 627 -12.33 14.90 19.99
N ARG A 628 -12.61 14.01 20.96
CA ARG A 628 -13.97 13.70 21.41
C ARG A 628 -14.20 14.11 22.85
N PHE A 629 -15.23 14.91 23.06
CA PHE A 629 -15.63 15.41 24.36
C PHE A 629 -16.92 14.75 24.83
N VAL A 630 -17.00 14.55 26.15
CA VAL A 630 -18.16 14.06 26.86
C VAL A 630 -18.78 15.21 27.66
N PHE A 631 -20.02 15.55 27.33
CA PHE A 631 -20.82 16.57 28.01
C PHE A 631 -22.00 15.94 28.73
N LEU A 632 -22.55 16.66 29.71
CA LEU A 632 -23.82 16.30 30.34
C LEU A 632 -24.96 16.80 29.46
N ARG A 633 -26.01 15.99 29.27
CA ARG A 633 -27.29 16.43 28.72
C ARG A 633 -28.28 16.66 29.87
N PRO A 634 -28.56 17.93 30.25
CA PRO A 634 -29.53 18.22 31.29
C PRO A 634 -30.92 17.77 30.82
N ARG A 635 -31.56 16.84 31.53
CA ARG A 635 -32.98 16.56 31.28
C ARG A 635 -33.81 17.63 31.98
N LYS A 636 -34.65 18.34 31.23
CA LYS A 636 -35.74 19.12 31.82
C LYS A 636 -36.76 18.10 32.34
N ASN A 637 -36.95 18.08 33.66
CA ASN A 637 -38.03 17.31 34.29
C ASN A 637 -39.40 17.81 33.85
#